data_AF-A0A834FNF5-F1
#
_entry.id   AF-A0A834FNF5-F1
#
_cell.length_a   1.000
_cell.length_b   1.000
_cell.length_c   1.000
_cell.angle_alpha   90.00
_cell.angle_beta   90.00
_cell.angle_gamma   90.00
#
_symmetry.space_group_name_H-M   'P 1'
#
loop_
_entity.id
_entity.type
_entity.pdbx_description
1 polymer ?
#
loop_
_entity_poly.entity_id
_entity_poly.type
_entity_poly.pdbx_seq_one_letter_code
_entity_poly.pdbx_strand_id
1 'polypeptide(L)'
;MEGGDLSAGGSHENPCEVEFLLEREEGLEEQRSPDFSEDMEDSGFLESERSRAGAGGLGPSSAWALAFFGADCFGPEVIEYVANLGMHTSSPSLDVKAEELQQQLIIETRNLKKTRNFYQRLIQQERKNKGSETKLMLSKMKSQLEELRSKVTFLDCVRKYLEVLRVDRWGLEVSLLPSLAVSGWDWELQSSDDPSVLSFSVNKGKSTLQAGSALGLMAHLYARNAAVEGYIQQFLYTYRFVCTPEQFLQFIMEKFCCATREGPDMSGDREKIFHRSLDLLQLWLTDCRSVDFRKSSLVETVENFLNTEVIPAYSQGEALLHALHGCHTSPAATLGKGGQTAFDEDDSVCLRSSLEDLCRKWRIPRVVESSPSRPKEKAFSISAALPLPCHASMMSSICLQNEEQPPFSQQEVSVQHVAQQLTLLQQEIFQGCHPVHFLNSRIQGVRDKVLSPNKDVSWPVPPAGGRAVLAQEGTADSFLQRLLTHADSVTNWISAEIVICDSVKSQAALLTKYLWIGKHCYEWRNFATAMQVLRALENVIVRQLPAWKHLTSKIFEILEELRAVQVFLKSDDLCLMGGQHTQRRPTLPSAHILAMHVQQLEIGAFTLTTGAYKWNKLRSIAKVVSQVHAFQEALYPYKPDRDLQAYLHSRITRLANSDIHLLAADNDANFQQSNERQTRRIHNTLKRVKATFQ
;
A
#
# COMPACT_ATOMS: atom_id res chain seq x y z
N MET A 1 57.73 -57.85 0.92
CA MET A 1 57.14 -58.76 -0.09
C MET A 1 55.77 -58.22 -0.45
N GLU A 2 55.48 -58.21 -1.75
CA GLU A 2 54.17 -58.13 -2.45
C GLU A 2 52.92 -57.64 -1.69
N GLY A 3 52.07 -56.75 -2.20
CA GLY A 3 52.10 -56.02 -3.48
C GLY A 3 50.69 -55.81 -4.07
N GLY A 4 50.30 -54.55 -4.32
CA GLY A 4 49.12 -54.16 -5.12
C GLY A 4 47.72 -54.49 -4.54
N ASP A 5 46.63 -53.92 -5.04
CA ASP A 5 46.46 -52.66 -5.80
C ASP A 5 44.95 -52.30 -5.86
N LEU A 6 44.59 -51.01 -5.98
CA LEU A 6 43.28 -50.48 -6.45
C LEU A 6 41.99 -50.81 -5.61
N SER A 7 40.91 -50.02 -5.57
CA SER A 7 40.66 -48.61 -5.93
C SER A 7 39.30 -48.11 -5.38
N ALA A 8 39.28 -46.83 -4.97
CA ALA A 8 38.20 -45.83 -5.04
C ALA A 8 36.96 -45.86 -4.11
N GLY A 9 36.57 -44.66 -3.64
CA GLY A 9 35.31 -44.40 -2.92
C GLY A 9 35.34 -43.33 -1.83
N GLY A 10 36.21 -42.30 -1.93
CA GLY A 10 36.34 -41.24 -0.91
C GLY A 10 35.53 -39.98 -1.22
N SER A 11 34.78 -39.50 -0.22
CA SER A 11 33.93 -38.29 -0.29
C SER A 11 34.73 -37.02 -0.54
N HIS A 12 34.20 -36.11 -1.39
CA HIS A 12 34.66 -34.73 -1.47
C HIS A 12 33.69 -33.81 -0.73
N GLU A 13 34.16 -33.23 0.38
CA GLU A 13 33.52 -32.08 1.02
C GLU A 13 33.91 -30.78 0.30
N ASN A 14 32.97 -29.84 0.20
CA ASN A 14 33.16 -28.52 -0.40
C ASN A 14 33.43 -27.49 0.72
N PRO A 15 34.53 -26.72 0.66
CA PRO A 15 34.70 -25.51 1.46
C PRO A 15 34.34 -24.25 0.65
N CYS A 16 33.73 -23.26 1.32
CA CYS A 16 33.93 -21.81 1.20
C CYS A 16 32.66 -21.04 1.61
N GLU A 17 32.42 -20.95 2.91
CA GLU A 17 31.75 -19.78 3.48
C GLU A 17 32.82 -18.71 3.78
N VAL A 18 32.55 -17.46 3.44
CA VAL A 18 33.39 -16.31 3.81
C VAL A 18 32.50 -15.25 4.44
N GLU A 19 32.47 -15.23 5.76
CA GLU A 19 31.95 -14.11 6.53
C GLU A 19 32.84 -12.88 6.30
N PHE A 20 32.24 -11.69 6.21
CA PHE A 20 32.99 -10.44 6.26
C PHE A 20 32.50 -9.62 7.46
N LEU A 21 33.34 -9.62 8.51
CA LEU A 21 33.07 -8.93 9.76
C LEU A 21 33.30 -7.42 9.62
N LEU A 22 32.46 -6.64 10.31
CA LEU A 22 32.64 -5.20 10.48
C LEU A 22 33.56 -4.95 11.68
N GLU A 23 34.81 -4.57 11.41
CA GLU A 23 35.71 -4.04 12.44
C GLU A 23 35.80 -2.50 12.41
N ARG A 24 36.38 -1.99 13.49
CA ARG A 24 36.23 -0.65 14.05
C ARG A 24 37.59 0.05 14.02
N GLU A 25 37.66 1.28 13.52
CA GLU A 25 38.82 2.15 13.75
C GLU A 25 38.42 3.50 14.32
N GLU A 26 39.20 3.96 15.31
CA GLU A 26 39.15 5.29 15.89
C GLU A 26 40.37 6.11 15.38
N GLY A 27 40.14 7.38 15.04
CA GLY A 27 41.11 8.45 15.27
C GLY A 27 42.33 8.59 14.34
N LEU A 28 42.21 9.46 13.35
CA LEU A 28 43.30 10.35 12.93
C LEU A 28 42.76 11.77 12.69
N GLU A 29 43.38 12.76 13.35
CA GLU A 29 43.34 14.18 12.99
C GLU A 29 44.14 14.36 11.67
N GLU A 30 44.03 15.40 10.85
CA GLU A 30 43.82 16.82 11.13
C GLU A 30 43.54 17.56 9.79
N GLN A 31 42.68 18.60 9.77
CA GLN A 31 42.89 19.92 9.12
C GLN A 31 41.58 20.67 8.80
N ARG A 32 41.54 21.96 9.18
CA ARG A 32 40.42 22.90 9.03
C ARG A 32 40.46 23.63 7.69
N SER A 33 39.29 23.84 7.06
CA SER A 33 38.69 25.18 6.93
C SER A 33 37.25 25.14 6.39
N PRO A 34 36.43 26.19 6.64
CA PRO A 34 34.97 26.09 6.59
C PRO A 34 34.35 26.63 5.31
N ASP A 35 33.17 26.10 4.95
CA ASP A 35 31.98 26.87 4.55
C ASP A 35 30.83 25.92 4.17
N PHE A 36 29.91 25.68 5.11
CA PHE A 36 28.59 25.13 4.83
C PHE A 36 27.56 25.78 5.75
N SER A 37 26.63 26.55 5.16
CA SER A 37 25.53 27.15 5.89
C SER A 37 24.50 26.09 6.29
N GLU A 38 24.25 25.96 7.58
CA GLU A 38 23.10 25.22 8.12
C GLU A 38 21.79 25.98 7.89
N ASP A 39 21.32 26.01 6.64
CA ASP A 39 19.94 26.37 6.28
C ASP A 39 19.25 25.16 5.66
N MET A 40 18.89 24.19 6.49
CA MET A 40 17.94 23.13 6.13
C MET A 40 16.68 23.26 6.98
N GLU A 41 15.56 23.47 6.30
CA GLU A 41 14.27 23.80 6.89
C GLU A 41 13.69 22.63 7.69
N ASP A 42 13.68 22.72 9.03
CA ASP A 42 12.96 21.79 9.92
C ASP A 42 11.44 22.04 9.91
N SER A 43 10.87 22.12 8.71
CA SER A 43 9.47 22.45 8.41
C SER A 43 8.60 21.21 8.16
N GLY A 44 9.21 20.01 8.09
CA GLY A 44 8.56 18.77 7.66
C GLY A 44 7.73 18.03 8.74
N PHE A 45 7.98 18.28 10.02
CA PHE A 45 7.37 17.50 11.12
C PHE A 45 5.98 17.97 11.59
N LEU A 46 5.36 18.96 10.93
CA LEU A 46 4.32 19.76 11.58
C LEU A 46 2.86 19.32 11.42
N GLU A 47 2.46 18.44 10.50
CA GLU A 47 1.01 18.27 10.19
C GLU A 47 0.38 16.87 10.37
N SER A 48 1.14 15.79 10.61
CA SER A 48 0.59 14.41 10.53
C SER A 48 -0.21 13.89 11.75
N GLU A 49 -0.35 14.65 12.83
CA GLU A 49 -0.95 14.17 14.11
C GLU A 49 -2.22 14.95 14.52
N ARG A 50 -3.09 15.29 13.55
CA ARG A 50 -4.44 15.83 13.85
C ARG A 50 -5.49 14.70 13.93
N SER A 51 -5.94 14.44 15.16
CA SER A 51 -7.23 13.84 15.54
C SER A 51 -7.64 12.48 14.94
N ARG A 52 -7.36 11.40 15.67
CA ARG A 52 -8.19 10.17 15.71
C ARG A 52 -8.77 9.97 17.12
N ALA A 53 -9.73 10.82 17.48
CA ALA A 53 -10.47 10.71 18.74
C ALA A 53 -11.97 10.88 18.45
N GLY A 54 -12.71 9.76 18.44
CA GLY A 54 -14.16 9.75 18.20
C GLY A 54 -14.61 8.74 17.14
N ALA A 55 -14.55 7.44 17.48
CA ALA A 55 -15.36 6.33 16.96
C ALA A 55 -14.73 5.01 17.44
N GLY A 56 -15.49 4.13 18.07
CA GLY A 56 -15.04 2.78 18.39
C GLY A 56 -15.05 1.90 17.14
N GLY A 57 -13.89 1.69 16.54
CA GLY A 57 -13.71 0.85 15.36
C GLY A 57 -12.23 0.77 15.01
N LEU A 58 -11.78 -0.41 14.56
CA LEU A 58 -10.36 -0.62 14.25
C LEU A 58 -9.90 0.38 13.19
N GLY A 59 -8.90 1.20 13.53
CA GLY A 59 -8.20 1.99 12.52
C GLY A 59 -7.32 1.06 11.67
N PRO A 60 -7.21 1.26 10.34
CA PRO A 60 -6.47 0.37 9.43
C PRO A 60 -4.94 0.28 9.67
N SER A 61 -4.44 0.89 10.74
CA SER A 61 -3.03 0.97 11.11
C SER A 61 -2.53 -0.20 11.99
N SER A 62 -3.34 -1.24 12.19
CA SER A 62 -2.93 -2.45 12.94
C SER A 62 -3.11 -3.77 12.17
N ALA A 63 -4.00 -3.82 11.18
CA ALA A 63 -4.35 -5.07 10.49
C ALA A 63 -3.15 -5.67 9.72
N TRP A 64 -2.40 -4.84 9.00
CA TRP A 64 -1.23 -5.29 8.25
C TRP A 64 -0.09 -5.73 9.17
N ALA A 65 0.10 -5.05 10.31
CA ALA A 65 1.17 -5.33 11.26
C ALA A 65 0.96 -6.70 11.94
N LEU A 66 -0.29 -7.00 12.32
CA LEU A 66 -0.70 -8.33 12.79
C LEU A 66 -0.51 -9.38 11.69
N ALA A 67 -0.94 -9.11 10.46
CA ALA A 67 -0.76 -10.07 9.36
C ALA A 67 0.73 -10.40 9.11
N PHE A 68 1.63 -9.43 9.27
CA PHE A 68 3.06 -9.56 9.00
C PHE A 68 3.86 -10.19 10.16
N PHE A 69 3.74 -9.60 11.36
CA PHE A 69 4.53 -9.96 12.55
C PHE A 69 3.75 -10.82 13.57
N GLY A 70 2.43 -10.89 13.50
CA GLY A 70 1.61 -11.51 14.55
C GLY A 70 1.82 -10.79 15.89
N ALA A 71 2.03 -11.56 16.96
CA ALA A 71 2.27 -11.04 18.30
C ALA A 71 3.51 -10.12 18.37
N ASP A 72 4.51 -10.38 17.53
CA ASP A 72 5.79 -9.68 17.52
C ASP A 72 5.68 -8.22 17.01
N CYS A 73 4.49 -7.75 16.59
CA CYS A 73 4.28 -6.31 16.31
C CYS A 73 4.22 -5.44 17.58
N PHE A 74 4.03 -6.04 18.77
CA PHE A 74 4.04 -5.34 20.04
C PHE A 74 5.37 -5.58 20.77
N GLY A 75 5.99 -4.51 21.27
CA GLY A 75 7.22 -4.61 22.05
C GLY A 75 7.00 -5.37 23.36
N PRO A 76 8.02 -6.04 23.92
CA PRO A 76 7.89 -6.83 25.15
C PRO A 76 7.38 -5.99 26.32
N GLU A 77 7.79 -4.73 26.41
CA GLU A 77 7.32 -3.75 27.41
C GLU A 77 5.80 -3.51 27.35
N VAL A 78 5.20 -3.52 26.15
CA VAL A 78 3.75 -3.35 25.96
C VAL A 78 3.00 -4.60 26.45
N ILE A 79 3.54 -5.78 26.13
CA ILE A 79 2.97 -7.06 26.53
C ILE A 79 3.06 -7.23 28.06
N GLU A 80 4.21 -6.93 28.65
CA GLU A 80 4.45 -6.97 30.10
C GLU A 80 3.57 -5.94 30.84
N TYR A 81 3.44 -4.72 30.33
CA TYR A 81 2.57 -3.70 30.91
C TYR A 81 1.10 -4.16 30.96
N VAL A 82 0.61 -4.82 29.90
CA VAL A 82 -0.76 -5.38 29.88
C VAL A 82 -0.92 -6.61 30.78
N ALA A 83 0.10 -7.46 30.89
CA ALA A 83 0.10 -8.56 31.86
C ALA A 83 0.02 -8.02 33.31
N ASN A 84 0.82 -7.01 33.63
CA ASN A 84 0.85 -6.37 34.96
C ASN A 84 -0.44 -5.58 35.27
N LEU A 85 -1.05 -4.92 34.28
CA LEU A 85 -2.40 -4.38 34.38
C LEU A 85 -3.41 -5.47 34.83
N GLY A 86 -3.24 -6.71 34.38
CA GLY A 86 -4.04 -7.86 34.80
C GLY A 86 -3.90 -8.20 36.30
N MET A 87 -2.69 -8.15 36.84
CA MET A 87 -2.33 -8.75 38.14
C MET A 87 -2.68 -7.91 39.38
N HIS A 88 -2.72 -6.58 39.28
CA HIS A 88 -2.76 -5.70 40.47
C HIS A 88 -4.14 -5.36 41.03
N THR A 89 -5.21 -5.97 40.52
CA THR A 89 -6.59 -5.65 40.91
C THR A 89 -7.47 -6.90 40.98
N SER A 90 -8.14 -7.09 42.12
CA SER A 90 -9.23 -8.06 42.26
C SER A 90 -10.43 -7.63 41.42
N SER A 91 -10.41 -8.06 40.15
CA SER A 91 -11.38 -7.81 39.07
C SER A 91 -11.87 -6.36 38.91
N PRO A 92 -11.35 -5.68 37.89
CA PRO A 92 -12.25 -5.12 36.89
C PRO A 92 -11.97 -5.75 35.52
N SER A 93 -12.99 -5.77 34.66
CA SER A 93 -12.90 -6.33 33.31
C SER A 93 -11.85 -5.61 32.46
N LEU A 94 -11.38 -6.27 31.39
CA LEU A 94 -10.51 -5.65 30.37
C LEU A 94 -11.08 -4.34 29.82
N ASP A 95 -12.40 -4.21 29.84
CA ASP A 95 -13.11 -3.06 29.31
C ASP A 95 -12.95 -1.81 30.18
N VAL A 96 -12.98 -1.94 31.51
CA VAL A 96 -12.66 -0.83 32.44
C VAL A 96 -11.21 -0.37 32.27
N LYS A 97 -10.26 -1.31 32.16
CA LYS A 97 -8.83 -1.00 31.97
C LYS A 97 -8.58 -0.29 30.64
N ALA A 98 -9.32 -0.65 29.59
CA ALA A 98 -9.27 0.05 28.31
C ALA A 98 -9.87 1.47 28.40
N GLU A 99 -10.91 1.69 29.20
CA GLU A 99 -11.46 3.03 29.45
C GLU A 99 -10.50 3.91 30.26
N GLU A 100 -9.90 3.39 31.34
CA GLU A 100 -8.87 4.07 32.13
C GLU A 100 -7.67 4.48 31.25
N LEU A 101 -7.18 3.54 30.42
CA LEU A 101 -6.08 3.81 29.49
C LEU A 101 -6.48 4.83 28.41
N GLN A 102 -7.73 4.79 27.93
CA GLN A 102 -8.24 5.79 26.99
C GLN A 102 -8.30 7.18 27.63
N GLN A 103 -8.71 7.29 28.89
CA GLN A 103 -8.65 8.56 29.65
C GLN A 103 -7.21 9.06 29.81
N GLN A 104 -6.27 8.17 30.17
CA GLN A 104 -4.85 8.50 30.28
C GLN A 104 -4.28 8.98 28.93
N LEU A 105 -4.58 8.28 27.83
CA LEU A 105 -4.16 8.66 26.48
C LEU A 105 -4.71 10.04 26.08
N ILE A 106 -5.96 10.36 26.43
CA ILE A 106 -6.56 11.69 26.21
C ILE A 106 -5.83 12.77 27.01
N ILE A 107 -5.52 12.52 28.28
CA ILE A 107 -4.78 13.46 29.14
C ILE A 107 -3.38 13.72 28.57
N GLU A 108 -2.62 12.68 28.25
CA GLU A 108 -1.25 12.85 27.75
C GLU A 108 -1.19 13.43 26.34
N THR A 109 -2.18 13.14 25.48
CA THR A 109 -2.32 13.81 24.18
C THR A 109 -2.62 15.31 24.35
N ARG A 110 -3.44 15.68 25.33
CA ARG A 110 -3.69 17.10 25.69
C ARG A 110 -2.44 17.76 26.24
N ASN A 111 -1.65 17.07 27.07
CA ASN A 111 -0.37 17.57 27.58
C ASN A 111 0.63 17.77 26.44
N LEU A 112 0.77 16.80 25.53
CA LEU A 112 1.65 16.89 24.35
C LEU A 112 1.31 18.12 23.50
N LYS A 113 0.02 18.37 23.25
CA LYS A 113 -0.46 19.57 22.55
C LYS A 113 -0.10 20.86 23.28
N LYS A 114 -0.25 20.91 24.61
CA LYS A 114 0.13 22.08 25.44
C LYS A 114 1.64 22.35 25.37
N THR A 115 2.47 21.33 25.61
CA THR A 115 3.94 21.42 25.57
C THR A 115 4.44 21.82 24.18
N ARG A 116 3.86 21.26 23.11
CA ARG A 116 4.17 21.64 21.72
C ARG A 116 3.83 23.10 21.42
N ASN A 117 2.65 23.57 21.83
CA ASN A 117 2.26 24.97 21.66
C ASN A 117 3.19 25.93 22.44
N PHE A 118 3.61 25.54 23.64
CA PHE A 118 4.55 26.31 24.45
C PHE A 118 5.95 26.35 23.81
N TYR A 119 6.47 25.21 23.35
CA TYR A 119 7.75 25.11 22.63
C TYR A 119 7.77 25.98 21.37
N GLN A 120 6.69 25.97 20.57
CA GLN A 120 6.56 26.85 19.40
C GLN A 120 6.59 28.35 19.75
N ARG A 121 5.92 28.76 20.83
CA ARG A 121 5.99 30.14 21.35
C ARG A 121 7.40 30.50 21.81
N LEU A 122 8.10 29.57 22.45
CA LEU A 122 9.46 29.79 22.95
C LEU A 122 10.49 29.95 21.80
N ILE A 123 10.35 29.18 20.71
CA ILE A 123 11.15 29.38 19.47
C ILE A 123 10.90 30.77 18.88
N GLN A 124 9.64 31.22 18.82
CA GLN A 124 9.31 32.57 18.34
C GLN A 124 9.87 33.67 19.25
N GLN A 125 10.03 33.40 20.55
CA GLN A 125 10.65 34.30 21.52
C GLN A 125 12.18 34.33 21.37
N GLU A 126 12.85 33.19 21.19
CA GLU A 126 14.31 33.13 20.95
C GLU A 126 14.69 33.86 19.66
N ARG A 127 13.90 33.72 18.59
CA ARG A 127 14.07 34.46 17.33
C ARG A 127 14.01 35.99 17.50
N LYS A 128 13.34 36.48 18.56
CA LYS A 128 13.24 37.91 18.90
C LYS A 128 14.33 38.33 19.90
N ASN A 129 14.58 37.49 20.91
CA ASN A 129 15.46 37.78 22.04
C ASN A 129 16.56 36.70 22.13
N LYS A 130 17.78 37.02 21.69
CA LYS A 130 18.94 36.12 21.71
C LYS A 130 19.55 35.99 23.12
N GLY A 131 18.88 35.24 24.01
CA GLY A 131 19.36 34.92 25.37
C GLY A 131 19.98 33.52 25.48
N SER A 132 20.96 33.36 26.37
CA SER A 132 21.54 32.04 26.73
C SER A 132 20.56 31.16 27.52
N GLU A 133 19.81 31.75 28.46
CA GLU A 133 18.80 31.05 29.28
C GLU A 133 17.67 30.47 28.42
N THR A 134 17.21 31.22 27.40
CA THR A 134 16.20 30.74 26.44
C THR A 134 16.67 29.50 25.67
N LYS A 135 17.96 29.38 25.36
CA LYS A 135 18.51 28.18 24.68
C LYS A 135 18.50 26.94 25.58
N LEU A 136 18.88 27.10 26.85
CA LEU A 136 18.81 26.01 27.84
C LEU A 136 17.36 25.57 28.09
N MET A 137 16.42 26.52 28.07
CA MET A 137 14.99 26.21 28.19
C MET A 137 14.46 25.47 26.96
N LEU A 138 14.90 25.83 25.74
CA LEU A 138 14.55 25.11 24.51
C LEU A 138 15.02 23.66 24.50
N SER A 139 16.27 23.37 24.88
CA SER A 139 16.79 22.00 24.90
C SER A 139 16.04 21.12 25.92
N LYS A 140 15.73 21.67 27.11
CA LYS A 140 14.89 20.99 28.11
C LYS A 140 13.47 20.73 27.62
N MET A 141 12.83 21.73 26.98
CA MET A 141 11.48 21.58 26.42
C MET A 141 11.44 20.58 25.25
N LYS A 142 12.50 20.53 24.42
CA LYS A 142 12.62 19.53 23.35
C LYS A 142 12.66 18.11 23.91
N SER A 143 13.50 17.87 24.91
CA SER A 143 13.58 16.57 25.60
C SER A 143 12.24 16.16 26.23
N GLN A 144 11.54 17.08 26.92
CA GLN A 144 10.20 16.79 27.46
C GLN A 144 9.14 16.51 26.39
N LEU A 145 9.24 17.15 25.22
CA LEU A 145 8.35 16.89 24.09
C LEU A 145 8.61 15.51 23.47
N GLU A 146 9.88 15.10 23.36
CA GLU A 146 10.29 13.77 22.89
C GLU A 146 9.86 12.66 23.87
N GLU A 147 10.07 12.84 25.17
CA GLU A 147 9.60 11.92 26.22
C GLU A 147 8.08 11.74 26.17
N LEU A 148 7.33 12.85 26.13
CA LEU A 148 5.87 12.83 26.12
C LEU A 148 5.31 12.27 24.81
N ARG A 149 6.01 12.46 23.68
CA ARG A 149 5.69 11.81 22.40
C ARG A 149 5.86 10.30 22.50
N SER A 150 6.99 9.83 23.02
CA SER A 150 7.26 8.41 23.27
C SER A 150 6.20 7.78 24.17
N LYS A 151 5.81 8.47 25.26
CA LYS A 151 4.74 8.05 26.17
C LYS A 151 3.39 7.92 25.48
N VAL A 152 2.99 8.89 24.65
CA VAL A 152 1.75 8.83 23.86
C VAL A 152 1.80 7.68 22.85
N THR A 153 2.93 7.45 22.17
CA THR A 153 3.06 6.31 21.25
C THR A 153 3.02 4.96 21.96
N PHE A 154 3.62 4.85 23.15
CA PHE A 154 3.55 3.64 23.98
C PHE A 154 2.10 3.34 24.39
N LEU A 155 1.38 4.34 24.92
CA LEU A 155 -0.03 4.18 25.31
C LEU A 155 -0.94 3.83 24.11
N ASP A 156 -0.67 4.37 22.90
CA ASP A 156 -1.38 3.98 21.68
C ASP A 156 -1.11 2.51 21.28
N CYS A 157 0.13 2.02 21.44
CA CYS A 157 0.47 0.61 21.25
C CYS A 157 -0.23 -0.30 22.27
N VAL A 158 -0.27 0.10 23.55
CA VAL A 158 -1.02 -0.64 24.59
C VAL A 158 -2.52 -0.68 24.26
N ARG A 159 -3.11 0.44 23.84
CA ARG A 159 -4.53 0.51 23.41
C ARG A 159 -4.82 -0.49 22.28
N LYS A 160 -3.98 -0.51 21.24
CA LYS A 160 -4.07 -1.46 20.12
C LYS A 160 -3.94 -2.91 20.60
N TYR A 161 -3.01 -3.21 21.51
CA TYR A 161 -2.86 -4.57 22.03
C TYR A 161 -4.08 -5.01 22.84
N LEU A 162 -4.66 -4.13 23.66
CA LEU A 162 -5.92 -4.39 24.37
C LEU A 162 -7.11 -4.60 23.41
N GLU A 163 -7.17 -3.89 22.29
CA GLU A 163 -8.16 -4.12 21.23
C GLU A 163 -8.03 -5.52 20.61
N VAL A 164 -6.81 -6.01 20.38
CA VAL A 164 -6.56 -7.38 19.90
C VAL A 164 -6.94 -8.43 20.95
N LEU A 165 -6.57 -8.22 22.21
CA LEU A 165 -6.92 -9.13 23.32
C LEU A 165 -8.43 -9.17 23.61
N ARG A 166 -9.18 -8.10 23.33
CA ARG A 166 -10.65 -8.09 23.43
C ARG A 166 -11.30 -9.05 22.43
N VAL A 167 -10.79 -9.10 21.20
CA VAL A 167 -11.21 -10.10 20.19
C VAL A 167 -10.80 -11.50 20.67
N ASP A 168 -9.57 -11.68 21.15
CA ASP A 168 -9.06 -13.00 21.57
C ASP A 168 -9.61 -13.56 22.88
N ARG A 169 -10.25 -12.74 23.73
CA ARG A 169 -11.10 -13.21 24.84
C ARG A 169 -12.19 -14.19 24.38
N TRP A 170 -12.69 -14.02 23.16
CA TRP A 170 -13.77 -14.84 22.59
C TRP A 170 -13.28 -16.05 21.78
N GLY A 171 -12.02 -16.46 21.96
CA GLY A 171 -11.46 -17.62 21.28
C GLY A 171 -11.82 -18.97 21.92
N LEU A 172 -12.08 -19.97 21.08
CA LEU A 172 -12.32 -21.36 21.44
C LEU A 172 -11.03 -22.16 21.60
N GLU A 173 -11.12 -23.28 22.32
CA GLU A 173 -10.08 -24.31 22.33
C GLU A 173 -9.93 -24.96 20.96
N VAL A 174 -8.68 -25.25 20.58
CA VAL A 174 -8.33 -25.71 19.23
C VAL A 174 -8.97 -27.06 18.88
N SER A 175 -9.17 -27.92 19.88
CA SER A 175 -9.81 -29.23 19.70
C SER A 175 -11.33 -29.18 19.47
N LEU A 176 -11.99 -28.04 19.75
CA LEU A 176 -13.42 -27.85 19.44
C LEU A 176 -13.65 -27.44 17.97
N LEU A 177 -12.59 -26.99 17.28
CA LEU A 177 -12.69 -26.41 15.95
C LEU A 177 -13.11 -27.42 14.85
N PRO A 178 -12.70 -28.70 14.87
CA PRO A 178 -13.20 -29.65 13.87
C PRO A 178 -14.69 -29.92 14.01
N SER A 179 -15.22 -29.95 15.25
CA SER A 179 -16.65 -30.01 15.51
C SER A 179 -17.35 -28.73 15.03
N LEU A 180 -16.80 -27.54 15.33
CA LEU A 180 -17.33 -26.27 14.80
C LEU A 180 -17.32 -26.18 13.27
N ALA A 181 -16.32 -26.75 12.59
CA ALA A 181 -16.22 -26.72 11.13
C ALA A 181 -17.34 -27.50 10.46
N VAL A 182 -17.78 -28.61 11.07
CA VAL A 182 -18.78 -29.55 10.52
C VAL A 182 -20.17 -29.34 11.13
N SER A 183 -20.29 -28.64 12.27
CA SER A 183 -21.57 -28.41 12.92
C SER A 183 -22.56 -27.66 12.02
N GLY A 184 -23.68 -28.30 11.74
CA GLY A 184 -24.85 -27.63 11.18
C GLY A 184 -25.69 -27.04 12.32
N TRP A 185 -26.98 -27.37 12.33
CA TRP A 185 -27.93 -26.94 13.36
C TRP A 185 -27.92 -27.80 14.64
N ASP A 186 -26.96 -28.71 14.78
CA ASP A 186 -26.79 -29.62 15.92
C ASP A 186 -25.52 -29.22 16.69
N TRP A 187 -25.65 -28.96 17.99
CA TRP A 187 -24.78 -27.97 18.68
C TRP A 187 -23.82 -28.54 19.74
N GLU A 188 -23.81 -29.84 20.02
CA GLU A 188 -22.82 -30.41 20.95
C GLU A 188 -21.40 -30.36 20.37
N LEU A 189 -20.65 -29.31 20.72
CA LEU A 189 -19.24 -29.19 20.37
C LEU A 189 -18.43 -30.26 21.10
N GLN A 190 -17.86 -31.18 20.34
CA GLN A 190 -17.03 -32.27 20.85
C GLN A 190 -15.56 -32.04 20.51
N SER A 191 -14.69 -32.35 21.48
CA SER A 191 -13.24 -32.32 21.29
C SER A 191 -12.83 -33.39 20.26
N SER A 192 -12.20 -32.97 19.17
CA SER A 192 -11.76 -33.83 18.08
C SER A 192 -10.42 -33.35 17.53
N ASP A 193 -9.54 -34.31 17.24
CA ASP A 193 -8.21 -34.07 16.65
C ASP A 193 -8.17 -34.55 15.18
N ASP A 194 -9.29 -34.42 14.44
CA ASP A 194 -9.39 -34.87 13.04
C ASP A 194 -8.40 -34.13 12.11
N PRO A 195 -7.34 -34.81 11.62
CA PRO A 195 -6.32 -34.19 10.80
C PRO A 195 -6.79 -33.88 9.36
N SER A 196 -7.97 -34.37 8.96
CA SER A 196 -8.60 -34.04 7.68
C SER A 196 -9.21 -32.63 7.68
N VAL A 197 -9.61 -32.14 8.85
CA VAL A 197 -10.20 -30.80 9.03
C VAL A 197 -9.12 -29.76 9.30
N LEU A 198 -8.22 -30.01 10.27
CA LEU A 198 -7.11 -29.14 10.61
C LEU A 198 -5.85 -29.96 10.95
N SER A 199 -4.73 -29.64 10.31
CA SER A 199 -3.44 -30.30 10.47
C SER A 199 -2.42 -29.34 11.07
N PHE A 200 -1.88 -29.69 12.23
CA PHE A 200 -0.88 -28.90 12.97
C PHE A 200 0.47 -29.61 13.00
N SER A 201 1.55 -28.84 13.12
CA SER A 201 2.86 -29.35 13.51
C SER A 201 3.31 -28.71 14.82
N VAL A 202 3.95 -29.51 15.69
CA VAL A 202 4.49 -29.04 16.96
C VAL A 202 5.98 -28.80 16.82
N ASN A 203 6.39 -27.53 16.87
CA ASN A 203 7.79 -27.12 16.82
C ASN A 203 8.13 -26.36 18.11
N LYS A 204 9.17 -26.83 18.84
CA LYS A 204 9.63 -26.23 20.10
C LYS A 204 8.50 -25.95 21.11
N GLY A 205 7.54 -26.88 21.22
CA GLY A 205 6.38 -26.76 22.11
C GLY A 205 5.24 -25.85 21.64
N LYS A 206 5.39 -25.13 20.52
CA LYS A 206 4.30 -24.37 19.89
C LYS A 206 3.64 -25.22 18.80
N SER A 207 2.31 -25.37 18.87
CA SER A 207 1.51 -25.95 17.80
C SER A 207 1.27 -24.89 16.72
N THR A 208 1.51 -25.21 15.45
CA THR A 208 1.36 -24.27 14.33
C THR A 208 0.56 -24.91 13.20
N LEU A 209 -0.50 -24.23 12.76
CA LEU A 209 -1.36 -24.72 11.67
C LEU A 209 -0.57 -24.84 10.36
N GLN A 210 -0.61 -26.02 9.74
CA GLN A 210 0.08 -26.35 8.50
C GLN A 210 -0.88 -26.44 7.31
N ALA A 211 -2.05 -27.06 7.51
CA ALA A 211 -3.07 -27.22 6.48
C ALA A 211 -4.47 -27.41 7.08
N GLY A 212 -5.52 -27.30 6.27
CA GLY A 212 -6.89 -27.62 6.68
C GLY A 212 -7.88 -27.67 5.53
N SER A 213 -9.07 -28.23 5.77
CA SER A 213 -10.19 -28.11 4.84
C SER A 213 -10.70 -26.66 4.78
N ALA A 214 -11.50 -26.30 3.78
CA ALA A 214 -12.02 -24.93 3.67
C ALA A 214 -12.83 -24.51 4.91
N LEU A 215 -13.71 -25.40 5.40
CA LEU A 215 -14.47 -25.23 6.64
C LEU A 215 -13.57 -25.25 7.87
N GLY A 216 -12.51 -26.08 7.90
CA GLY A 216 -11.54 -26.10 8.99
C GLY A 216 -10.81 -24.76 9.13
N LEU A 217 -10.31 -24.19 8.03
CA LEU A 217 -9.67 -22.87 8.04
C LEU A 217 -10.65 -21.76 8.46
N MET A 218 -11.89 -21.79 7.97
CA MET A 218 -12.93 -20.85 8.44
C MET A 218 -13.25 -21.03 9.94
N ALA A 219 -13.29 -22.25 10.46
CA ALA A 219 -13.45 -22.50 11.89
C ALA A 219 -12.25 -22.01 12.71
N HIS A 220 -11.03 -22.05 12.17
CA HIS A 220 -9.83 -21.58 12.87
C HIS A 220 -9.82 -20.05 13.12
N LEU A 221 -10.68 -19.28 12.45
CA LEU A 221 -10.98 -17.89 12.82
C LEU A 221 -11.58 -17.74 14.22
N TYR A 222 -12.18 -18.81 14.76
CA TYR A 222 -12.74 -18.87 16.11
C TYR A 222 -11.75 -19.41 17.15
N ALA A 223 -10.52 -19.75 16.76
CA ALA A 223 -9.50 -20.22 17.71
C ALA A 223 -9.09 -19.12 18.70
N ARG A 224 -8.73 -19.53 19.93
CA ARG A 224 -7.91 -18.73 20.84
C ARG A 224 -6.59 -18.33 20.16
N ASN A 225 -6.13 -17.12 20.45
CA ASN A 225 -4.94 -16.48 19.85
C ASN A 225 -5.03 -16.19 18.34
N ALA A 226 -6.16 -16.41 17.65
CA ALA A 226 -6.26 -16.18 16.22
C ALA A 226 -6.09 -14.69 15.82
N ALA A 227 -6.46 -13.75 16.68
CA ALA A 227 -6.23 -12.33 16.43
C ALA A 227 -4.77 -11.94 16.73
N VAL A 228 -4.20 -12.39 17.87
CA VAL A 228 -2.82 -12.13 18.29
C VAL A 228 -1.81 -12.75 17.32
N GLU A 229 -2.05 -13.95 16.79
CA GLU A 229 -1.19 -14.59 15.77
C GLU A 229 -1.36 -13.98 14.36
N GLY A 230 -2.26 -13.00 14.20
CA GLY A 230 -2.58 -12.38 12.91
C GLY A 230 -3.30 -13.31 11.93
N TYR A 231 -3.82 -14.44 12.40
CA TYR A 231 -4.48 -15.45 11.56
C TYR A 231 -5.69 -14.85 10.84
N ILE A 232 -6.50 -14.05 11.55
CA ILE A 232 -7.70 -13.42 10.99
C ILE A 232 -7.35 -12.55 9.78
N GLN A 233 -6.37 -11.65 9.91
CA GLN A 233 -5.98 -10.75 8.81
C GLN A 233 -5.29 -11.51 7.67
N GLN A 234 -4.46 -12.52 8.00
CA GLN A 234 -3.87 -13.40 6.99
C GLN A 234 -4.94 -14.14 6.18
N PHE A 235 -6.01 -14.61 6.84
CA PHE A 235 -7.16 -15.23 6.21
C PHE A 235 -7.96 -14.22 5.38
N LEU A 236 -8.31 -13.05 5.90
CA LEU A 236 -9.06 -12.02 5.15
C LEU A 236 -8.35 -11.58 3.85
N TYR A 237 -7.01 -11.53 3.84
CA TYR A 237 -6.26 -11.30 2.61
C TYR A 237 -6.30 -12.48 1.63
N THR A 238 -6.33 -13.74 2.09
CA THR A 238 -6.08 -14.93 1.23
C THR A 238 -7.22 -15.93 1.10
N TYR A 239 -8.36 -15.75 1.79
CA TYR A 239 -9.48 -16.70 1.78
C TYR A 239 -10.05 -16.96 0.38
N ARG A 240 -9.85 -16.04 -0.58
CA ARG A 240 -10.31 -16.17 -1.97
C ARG A 240 -9.63 -17.31 -2.75
N PHE A 241 -8.56 -17.90 -2.21
CA PHE A 241 -7.99 -19.17 -2.69
C PHE A 241 -8.74 -20.40 -2.15
N VAL A 242 -9.56 -20.24 -1.10
CA VAL A 242 -10.19 -21.29 -0.28
C VAL A 242 -11.71 -21.33 -0.45
N CYS A 243 -12.38 -20.17 -0.42
CA CYS A 243 -13.84 -20.02 -0.52
C CYS A 243 -14.23 -18.68 -1.15
N THR A 244 -15.51 -18.52 -1.55
CA THR A 244 -16.05 -17.25 -2.07
C THR A 244 -16.52 -16.32 -0.93
N PRO A 245 -16.66 -15.01 -1.17
CA PRO A 245 -17.24 -14.08 -0.19
C PRO A 245 -18.61 -14.55 0.33
N GLU A 246 -19.45 -15.06 -0.56
CA GLU A 246 -20.79 -15.53 -0.24
C GLU A 246 -20.76 -16.78 0.67
N GLN A 247 -19.84 -17.72 0.41
CA GLN A 247 -19.62 -18.90 1.27
C GLN A 247 -19.07 -18.50 2.65
N PHE A 248 -18.15 -17.53 2.71
CA PHE A 248 -17.58 -17.05 3.96
C PHE A 248 -18.62 -16.32 4.81
N LEU A 249 -19.46 -15.47 4.19
CA LEU A 249 -20.57 -14.83 4.87
C LEU A 249 -21.58 -15.86 5.40
N GLN A 250 -21.96 -16.85 4.59
CA GLN A 250 -22.87 -17.91 5.01
C GLN A 250 -22.34 -18.66 6.24
N PHE A 251 -21.04 -18.97 6.27
CA PHE A 251 -20.41 -19.62 7.43
C PHE A 251 -20.52 -18.76 8.70
N ILE A 252 -20.23 -17.45 8.63
CA ILE A 252 -20.37 -16.54 9.78
C ILE A 252 -21.82 -16.45 10.25
N MET A 253 -22.77 -16.26 9.32
CA MET A 253 -24.21 -16.19 9.63
C MET A 253 -24.71 -17.48 10.28
N GLU A 254 -24.32 -18.65 9.77
CA GLU A 254 -24.71 -19.94 10.34
C GLU A 254 -24.19 -20.11 11.77
N LYS A 255 -22.92 -19.78 12.04
CA LYS A 255 -22.37 -19.88 13.41
C LYS A 255 -23.00 -18.86 14.37
N PHE A 256 -23.32 -17.66 13.89
CA PHE A 256 -24.10 -16.68 14.67
C PHE A 256 -25.49 -17.21 15.03
N CYS A 257 -26.29 -17.64 14.04
CA CYS A 257 -27.66 -18.10 14.29
C CYS A 257 -27.72 -19.38 15.14
N CYS A 258 -26.74 -20.28 15.00
CA CYS A 258 -26.65 -21.45 15.86
C CYS A 258 -26.28 -21.08 17.30
N ALA A 259 -25.41 -20.07 17.50
CA ALA A 259 -25.12 -19.56 18.84
C ALA A 259 -26.39 -18.96 19.50
N THR A 260 -27.12 -18.07 18.82
CA THR A 260 -28.25 -17.30 19.40
C THR A 260 -29.55 -18.08 19.63
N ARG A 261 -29.66 -19.33 19.13
CA ARG A 261 -30.91 -20.09 19.01
C ARG A 261 -31.76 -20.31 20.28
N GLU A 262 -31.20 -20.21 21.48
CA GLU A 262 -31.92 -20.48 22.74
C GLU A 262 -32.27 -19.23 23.56
N GLY A 263 -32.08 -18.03 23.01
CA GLY A 263 -32.45 -16.76 23.65
C GLY A 263 -31.25 -15.85 23.95
N PRO A 264 -31.43 -14.79 24.76
CA PRO A 264 -30.36 -13.81 25.03
C PRO A 264 -29.32 -14.29 26.07
N ASP A 265 -29.67 -15.24 26.94
CA ASP A 265 -28.82 -15.71 28.04
C ASP A 265 -27.75 -16.70 27.56
N MET A 266 -26.75 -16.18 26.86
CA MET A 266 -25.60 -16.94 26.37
C MET A 266 -24.56 -17.16 27.47
N SER A 267 -23.91 -18.33 27.46
CA SER A 267 -22.75 -18.61 28.31
C SER A 267 -21.79 -19.61 27.65
N GLY A 268 -20.54 -19.63 28.13
CA GLY A 268 -19.53 -20.59 27.69
C GLY A 268 -19.16 -20.41 26.21
N ASP A 269 -19.07 -21.51 25.46
CA ASP A 269 -18.59 -21.48 24.08
C ASP A 269 -19.59 -20.84 23.09
N ARG A 270 -20.87 -20.72 23.46
CA ARG A 270 -21.88 -20.00 22.66
C ARG A 270 -21.66 -18.50 22.65
N GLU A 271 -21.41 -17.94 23.83
CA GLU A 271 -21.10 -16.52 24.02
C GLU A 271 -19.84 -16.14 23.23
N LYS A 272 -18.80 -16.98 23.30
CA LYS A 272 -17.58 -16.85 22.49
C LYS A 272 -17.87 -16.85 20.99
N ILE A 273 -18.63 -17.82 20.49
CA ILE A 273 -18.96 -17.90 19.05
C ILE A 273 -19.79 -16.69 18.62
N PHE A 274 -20.82 -16.32 19.38
CA PHE A 274 -21.64 -15.13 19.13
C PHE A 274 -20.79 -13.86 18.96
N HIS A 275 -19.93 -13.55 19.94
CA HIS A 275 -19.09 -12.36 19.88
C HIS A 275 -18.06 -12.45 18.76
N ARG A 276 -17.40 -13.60 18.58
CA ARG A 276 -16.41 -13.79 17.53
C ARG A 276 -17.01 -13.70 16.12
N SER A 277 -18.25 -14.16 15.90
CA SER A 277 -18.97 -13.95 14.62
C SER A 277 -19.12 -12.46 14.29
N LEU A 278 -19.47 -11.64 15.29
CA LEU A 278 -19.60 -10.18 15.14
C LEU A 278 -18.23 -9.51 14.93
N ASP A 279 -17.21 -9.90 15.69
CA ASP A 279 -15.83 -9.40 15.52
C ASP A 279 -15.30 -9.69 14.11
N LEU A 280 -15.53 -10.90 13.59
CA LEU A 280 -15.11 -11.30 12.24
C LEU A 280 -15.83 -10.50 11.16
N LEU A 281 -17.13 -10.25 11.31
CA LEU A 281 -17.89 -9.40 10.39
C LEU A 281 -17.39 -7.94 10.46
N GLN A 282 -17.10 -7.42 11.65
CA GLN A 282 -16.54 -6.07 11.83
C GLN A 282 -15.16 -5.93 11.18
N LEU A 283 -14.27 -6.88 11.41
CA LEU A 283 -12.92 -6.92 10.83
C LEU A 283 -12.99 -7.03 9.30
N TRP A 284 -13.87 -7.87 8.78
CA TRP A 284 -14.04 -8.04 7.33
C TRP A 284 -14.61 -6.78 6.64
N LEU A 285 -15.56 -6.10 7.27
CA LEU A 285 -16.08 -4.80 6.83
C LEU A 285 -15.06 -3.66 7.00
N THR A 286 -14.13 -3.76 7.96
CA THR A 286 -13.09 -2.74 8.14
C THR A 286 -11.99 -2.88 7.08
N ASP A 287 -11.48 -4.09 6.89
CA ASP A 287 -10.31 -4.33 6.03
C ASP A 287 -10.71 -4.49 4.54
N CYS A 288 -11.74 -5.30 4.23
CA CYS A 288 -12.04 -5.72 2.85
C CYS A 288 -13.28 -5.07 2.22
N ARG A 289 -13.97 -4.12 2.88
CA ARG A 289 -15.16 -3.43 2.33
C ARG A 289 -14.93 -2.82 0.95
N SER A 290 -13.76 -2.23 0.75
CA SER A 290 -13.39 -1.60 -0.53
C SER A 290 -13.22 -2.61 -1.69
N VAL A 291 -13.25 -3.92 -1.44
CA VAL A 291 -13.04 -4.98 -2.43
C VAL A 291 -14.23 -5.93 -2.54
N ASP A 292 -14.66 -6.56 -1.45
CA ASP A 292 -15.68 -7.62 -1.49
C ASP A 292 -17.10 -7.06 -1.56
N PHE A 293 -17.35 -5.96 -0.83
CA PHE A 293 -18.67 -5.33 -0.69
C PHE A 293 -18.96 -4.32 -1.82
N ARG A 294 -18.34 -4.50 -2.99
CA ARG A 294 -18.69 -3.80 -4.23
C ARG A 294 -19.93 -4.36 -4.90
N LYS A 295 -20.24 -5.65 -4.68
CA LYS A 295 -21.44 -6.31 -5.20
C LYS A 295 -22.64 -5.94 -4.34
N SER A 296 -23.72 -5.44 -4.93
CA SER A 296 -24.93 -5.10 -4.17
C SER A 296 -25.53 -6.32 -3.46
N SER A 297 -25.51 -7.50 -4.09
CA SER A 297 -26.04 -8.73 -3.51
C SER A 297 -25.41 -9.14 -2.17
N LEU A 298 -24.11 -8.93 -1.98
CA LEU A 298 -23.44 -9.24 -0.71
C LEU A 298 -23.79 -8.21 0.35
N VAL A 299 -23.88 -6.93 -0.03
CA VAL A 299 -24.33 -5.83 0.84
C VAL A 299 -25.78 -6.06 1.29
N GLU A 300 -26.70 -6.30 0.36
CA GLU A 300 -28.11 -6.62 0.62
C GLU A 300 -28.28 -7.83 1.55
N THR A 301 -27.44 -8.87 1.39
CA THR A 301 -27.48 -10.06 2.26
C THR A 301 -27.08 -9.71 3.71
N VAL A 302 -26.02 -8.91 3.90
CA VAL A 302 -25.61 -8.45 5.24
C VAL A 302 -26.62 -7.47 5.83
N GLU A 303 -27.16 -6.53 5.05
CA GLU A 303 -28.21 -5.61 5.51
C GLU A 303 -29.44 -6.37 6.02
N ASN A 304 -29.93 -7.35 5.26
CA ASN A 304 -31.06 -8.16 5.67
C ASN A 304 -30.75 -8.91 6.97
N PHE A 305 -29.63 -9.63 7.03
CA PHE A 305 -29.20 -10.36 8.23
C PHE A 305 -29.07 -9.47 9.47
N LEU A 306 -28.44 -8.30 9.35
CA LEU A 306 -28.31 -7.36 10.46
C LEU A 306 -29.67 -6.85 10.93
N ASN A 307 -30.59 -6.54 10.02
CA ASN A 307 -31.92 -6.02 10.37
C ASN A 307 -32.89 -7.08 10.89
N THR A 308 -32.77 -8.36 10.51
CA THR A 308 -33.68 -9.43 10.96
C THR A 308 -33.16 -10.21 12.17
N GLU A 309 -31.88 -10.59 12.18
CA GLU A 309 -31.32 -11.51 13.19
C GLU A 309 -30.52 -10.81 14.28
N VAL A 310 -29.87 -9.67 13.98
CA VAL A 310 -28.93 -9.03 14.91
C VAL A 310 -29.56 -7.86 15.66
N ILE A 311 -29.92 -6.78 14.97
CA ILE A 311 -30.41 -5.52 15.57
C ILE A 311 -31.62 -5.72 16.50
N PRO A 312 -32.63 -6.56 16.20
CA PRO A 312 -33.80 -6.73 17.07
C PRO A 312 -33.48 -7.28 18.47
N ALA A 313 -32.33 -7.95 18.65
CA ALA A 313 -31.89 -8.52 19.93
C ALA A 313 -30.59 -7.90 20.45
N TYR A 314 -29.75 -7.31 19.59
CA TYR A 314 -28.38 -6.90 19.88
C TYR A 314 -28.03 -5.57 19.18
N SER A 315 -27.93 -4.48 19.96
CA SER A 315 -27.65 -3.13 19.44
C SER A 315 -26.28 -2.99 18.75
N GLN A 316 -25.36 -3.93 18.96
CA GLN A 316 -24.10 -4.03 18.23
C GLN A 316 -24.30 -4.10 16.70
N GLY A 317 -25.45 -4.61 16.24
CA GLY A 317 -25.80 -4.65 14.82
C GLY A 317 -25.90 -3.27 14.16
N GLU A 318 -26.26 -2.22 14.91
CA GLU A 318 -26.34 -0.85 14.38
C GLU A 318 -24.95 -0.33 13.97
N ALA A 319 -23.92 -0.64 14.76
CA ALA A 319 -22.54 -0.23 14.47
C ALA A 319 -22.00 -0.95 13.22
N LEU A 320 -22.36 -2.22 13.02
CA LEU A 320 -22.02 -2.99 11.81
C LEU A 320 -22.74 -2.46 10.57
N LEU A 321 -24.03 -2.10 10.69
CA LEU A 321 -24.79 -1.50 9.60
C LEU A 321 -24.20 -0.13 9.20
N HIS A 322 -23.84 0.70 10.19
CA HIS A 322 -23.13 1.95 9.94
C HIS A 322 -21.75 1.74 9.30
N ALA A 323 -21.00 0.70 9.69
CA ALA A 323 -19.72 0.35 9.04
C ALA A 323 -19.91 -0.11 7.58
N LEU A 324 -20.98 -0.86 7.30
CA LEU A 324 -21.34 -1.29 5.95
C LEU A 324 -21.71 -0.09 5.05
N HIS A 325 -22.42 0.90 5.56
CA HIS A 325 -22.79 2.12 4.80
C HIS A 325 -21.70 3.19 4.79
N GLY A 326 -20.82 3.23 5.78
CA GLY A 326 -19.82 4.26 6.01
C GLY A 326 -18.91 4.51 4.80
N CYS A 327 -19.04 5.69 4.17
CA CYS A 327 -18.19 6.06 3.04
C CYS A 327 -16.76 6.38 3.50
N HIS A 328 -15.76 5.67 2.97
CA HIS A 328 -14.38 6.15 3.04
C HIS A 328 -14.22 7.35 2.09
N THR A 329 -14.48 8.56 2.60
CA THR A 329 -13.86 9.74 2.01
C THR A 329 -12.35 9.61 2.18
N SER A 330 -11.66 9.35 1.07
CA SER A 330 -10.19 9.37 1.04
C SER A 330 -9.67 10.71 1.62
N PRO A 331 -8.57 10.73 2.40
CA PRO A 331 -8.05 11.96 3.02
C PRO A 331 -7.74 13.10 2.05
N ALA A 332 -7.63 12.81 0.75
CA ALA A 332 -7.34 13.78 -0.31
C ALA A 332 -8.41 14.89 -0.49
N ALA A 333 -9.64 14.69 0.00
CA ALA A 333 -10.76 15.61 -0.24
C ALA A 333 -10.77 16.89 0.64
N THR A 334 -9.83 17.05 1.58
CA THR A 334 -9.82 18.18 2.53
C THR A 334 -8.68 19.19 2.29
N LEU A 335 -8.03 19.16 1.13
CA LEU A 335 -7.02 20.16 0.73
C LEU A 335 -7.54 21.07 -0.40
N GLY A 336 -8.58 21.86 -0.10
CA GLY A 336 -9.35 22.57 -1.12
C GLY A 336 -10.16 23.78 -0.66
N LYS A 337 -9.73 24.50 0.39
CA LYS A 337 -10.20 25.87 0.69
C LYS A 337 -9.27 26.57 1.70
N GLY A 338 -8.45 27.48 1.20
CA GLY A 338 -7.62 28.34 2.04
C GLY A 338 -8.31 29.66 2.37
N GLY A 339 -8.10 30.15 3.60
CA GLY A 339 -8.09 31.58 3.92
C GLY A 339 -9.43 32.28 4.20
N GLN A 340 -9.81 32.33 5.48
CA GLN A 340 -9.84 33.62 6.19
C GLN A 340 -9.82 33.46 7.71
N THR A 341 -9.24 34.46 8.38
CA THR A 341 -9.00 34.52 9.83
C THR A 341 -10.15 35.16 10.58
N ALA A 342 -10.61 34.53 11.67
CA ALA A 342 -11.26 35.22 12.79
C ALA A 342 -11.06 34.39 14.08
N PHE A 343 -10.97 35.07 15.21
CA PHE A 343 -10.98 34.48 16.55
C PHE A 343 -12.43 34.16 16.96
N ASP A 344 -12.65 33.10 17.72
CA ASP A 344 -12.93 33.24 19.18
C ASP A 344 -13.13 31.86 19.84
N GLU A 345 -13.01 31.84 21.16
CA GLU A 345 -13.31 30.70 22.03
C GLU A 345 -14.81 30.68 22.36
N ASP A 346 -15.43 29.49 22.44
CA ASP A 346 -16.27 29.17 23.60
C ASP A 346 -16.38 27.66 23.81
N ASP A 347 -16.39 27.23 25.07
CA ASP A 347 -16.80 25.89 25.49
C ASP A 347 -18.31 25.93 25.77
N SER A 348 -19.09 24.91 25.36
CA SER A 348 -20.06 24.22 26.24
C SER A 348 -21.16 23.40 25.53
N VAL A 349 -21.75 22.51 26.34
CA VAL A 349 -23.03 21.80 26.21
C VAL A 349 -23.26 20.87 24.99
N CYS A 350 -23.24 19.57 25.30
CA CYS A 350 -23.89 18.52 24.52
C CYS A 350 -25.41 18.74 24.42
N LEU A 351 -25.94 18.84 23.19
CA LEU A 351 -27.34 18.52 22.89
C LEU A 351 -27.42 17.72 21.58
N ARG A 352 -27.94 16.49 21.69
CA ARG A 352 -28.37 15.69 20.53
C ARG A 352 -29.55 16.38 19.85
N SER A 353 -29.49 16.57 18.54
CA SER A 353 -30.67 16.84 17.70
C SER A 353 -30.49 16.26 16.31
N SER A 354 -31.55 15.63 15.81
CA SER A 354 -31.70 14.91 14.54
C SER A 354 -30.96 15.49 13.32
N LEU A 355 -30.40 14.59 12.50
CA LEU A 355 -30.08 14.83 11.08
C LEU A 355 -30.71 13.76 10.15
N GLU A 356 -31.91 13.30 10.48
CA GLU A 356 -32.80 12.70 9.49
C GLU A 356 -33.74 13.80 8.96
N ASP A 357 -33.33 14.58 7.93
CA ASP A 357 -34.27 15.26 7.00
C ASP A 357 -33.65 16.06 5.82
N LEU A 358 -32.51 15.63 5.23
CA LEU A 358 -31.92 16.32 4.05
C LEU A 358 -31.74 15.46 2.80
N CYS A 359 -32.23 14.22 2.80
CA CYS A 359 -32.25 13.33 1.63
C CYS A 359 -33.66 13.02 1.15
N ARG A 360 -34.34 13.99 0.51
CA ARG A 360 -35.34 13.84 -0.59
C ARG A 360 -36.09 15.15 -0.87
N LYS A 361 -35.78 15.80 -1.99
CA LYS A 361 -36.73 16.47 -2.93
C LYS A 361 -35.95 17.36 -3.90
N TRP A 362 -35.95 17.00 -5.18
CA TRP A 362 -36.35 17.89 -6.28
C TRP A 362 -36.86 17.02 -7.43
N ARG A 363 -38.17 17.12 -7.73
CA ARG A 363 -38.77 16.59 -8.96
C ARG A 363 -39.04 17.77 -9.91
N ILE A 364 -38.97 17.48 -11.20
CA ILE A 364 -39.24 18.40 -12.32
C ILE A 364 -40.68 18.95 -12.26
N PRO A 365 -40.91 20.27 -12.42
CA PRO A 365 -42.19 20.84 -12.85
C PRO A 365 -42.26 21.01 -14.38
N ARG A 366 -43.45 20.85 -14.96
CA ARG A 366 -43.72 20.99 -16.41
C ARG A 366 -43.92 22.46 -16.83
N VAL A 367 -43.69 22.71 -18.12
CA VAL A 367 -43.98 23.96 -18.86
C VAL A 367 -45.47 24.10 -19.19
N VAL A 368 -46.05 25.30 -19.03
CA VAL A 368 -47.26 25.85 -19.72
C VAL A 368 -47.15 27.40 -19.78
N GLU A 369 -47.74 28.05 -20.80
CA GLU A 369 -47.67 29.51 -21.08
C GLU A 369 -49.02 30.25 -20.77
N SER A 370 -49.30 31.54 -21.05
CA SER A 370 -48.59 32.64 -21.76
C SER A 370 -49.13 34.04 -21.35
N SER A 371 -48.31 35.10 -21.53
CA SER A 371 -48.73 36.50 -21.86
C SER A 371 -49.58 37.34 -20.86
N PRO A 372 -49.78 38.67 -21.06
CA PRO A 372 -48.80 39.72 -21.38
C PRO A 372 -48.95 41.03 -20.56
N SER A 373 -47.89 41.84 -20.42
CA SER A 373 -48.00 43.32 -20.41
C SER A 373 -46.64 44.05 -20.58
N ARG A 374 -46.71 45.29 -21.07
CA ARG A 374 -45.65 46.28 -21.35
C ARG A 374 -46.24 47.67 -20.98
N PRO A 375 -45.50 48.82 -21.01
CA PRO A 375 -44.05 49.04 -21.11
C PRO A 375 -43.52 50.10 -20.08
N LYS A 376 -42.19 50.33 -20.02
CA LYS A 376 -41.58 51.63 -20.42
C LYS A 376 -40.05 51.64 -20.36
N GLU A 377 -39.47 52.48 -21.22
CA GLU A 377 -38.05 52.53 -21.57
C GLU A 377 -37.14 53.08 -20.47
N LYS A 378 -35.90 52.57 -20.43
CA LYS A 378 -34.70 53.36 -20.78
C LYS A 378 -33.51 52.44 -21.04
N ALA A 379 -32.81 52.66 -22.14
CA ALA A 379 -31.68 51.83 -22.56
C ALA A 379 -30.38 52.28 -21.88
N PHE A 380 -29.74 51.38 -21.14
CA PHE A 380 -28.31 51.44 -20.82
C PHE A 380 -27.70 50.03 -20.89
N SER A 381 -26.53 49.94 -21.51
CA SER A 381 -25.83 48.68 -21.75
C SER A 381 -25.12 48.20 -20.49
N ILE A 382 -25.32 46.92 -20.12
CA ILE A 382 -24.58 46.25 -19.03
C ILE A 382 -24.12 44.86 -19.52
N SER A 383 -23.23 44.82 -20.50
CA SER A 383 -22.51 43.60 -20.88
C SER A 383 -21.28 43.38 -19.99
N ALA A 384 -21.45 43.34 -18.67
CA ALA A 384 -20.37 43.08 -17.70
C ALA A 384 -20.84 42.67 -16.28
N ALA A 385 -21.96 41.95 -16.11
CA ALA A 385 -22.42 41.55 -14.75
C ALA A 385 -23.41 40.35 -14.67
N LEU A 386 -23.17 39.22 -15.34
CA LEU A 386 -23.86 37.95 -15.00
C LEU A 386 -22.93 36.74 -15.13
N PRO A 387 -22.95 35.78 -14.18
CA PRO A 387 -22.17 34.54 -14.27
C PRO A 387 -22.81 33.56 -15.25
N LEU A 388 -21.99 32.94 -16.12
CA LEU A 388 -22.44 31.88 -17.02
C LEU A 388 -22.58 30.54 -16.24
N PRO A 389 -23.67 29.78 -16.43
CA PRO A 389 -23.86 28.50 -15.74
C PRO A 389 -23.03 27.38 -16.38
N CYS A 390 -22.18 26.74 -15.58
CA CYS A 390 -21.42 25.56 -15.99
C CYS A 390 -22.30 24.30 -15.97
N HIS A 391 -22.69 23.81 -17.14
CA HIS A 391 -23.03 22.39 -17.33
C HIS A 391 -22.17 21.80 -18.43
N ALA A 392 -21.46 20.73 -18.11
CA ALA A 392 -20.53 20.07 -19.01
C ALA A 392 -21.26 19.41 -20.18
N SER A 393 -20.90 19.80 -21.41
CA SER A 393 -21.22 19.01 -22.59
C SER A 393 -20.08 18.04 -22.84
N MET A 394 -20.40 16.75 -22.91
CA MET A 394 -19.58 15.80 -23.67
C MET A 394 -19.63 16.20 -25.17
N MET A 395 -18.66 15.71 -25.93
CA MET A 395 -18.48 15.86 -27.39
C MET A 395 -17.79 17.14 -27.89
N SER A 396 -16.89 16.93 -28.86
CA SER A 396 -16.13 17.90 -29.67
C SER A 396 -15.28 18.95 -28.95
N SER A 397 -14.07 18.55 -28.56
CA SER A 397 -12.87 19.43 -28.59
C SER A 397 -11.78 18.82 -29.49
N ILE A 398 -12.19 18.44 -30.71
CA ILE A 398 -11.28 18.47 -31.86
C ILE A 398 -11.28 19.93 -32.33
N CYS A 399 -10.08 20.48 -32.57
CA CYS A 399 -9.76 21.89 -32.76
C CYS A 399 -9.65 22.75 -31.48
N LEU A 400 -8.58 23.56 -31.46
CA LEU A 400 -8.22 24.60 -30.48
C LEU A 400 -7.67 24.16 -29.10
N GLN A 401 -6.52 23.46 -29.11
CA GLN A 401 -5.30 23.92 -28.39
C GLN A 401 -4.05 23.35 -29.08
N ASN A 402 -3.56 24.04 -30.12
CA ASN A 402 -2.19 23.86 -30.63
C ASN A 402 -1.24 24.83 -29.89
N GLU A 403 -1.13 24.69 -28.58
CA GLU A 403 0.08 25.13 -27.89
C GLU A 403 0.94 23.89 -27.64
N GLU A 404 2.01 23.74 -28.42
CA GLU A 404 3.01 22.71 -28.17
C GLU A 404 3.77 23.04 -26.89
N GLN A 405 3.26 22.57 -25.74
CA GLN A 405 3.98 22.69 -24.47
C GLN A 405 5.40 22.13 -24.62
N PRO A 406 6.42 22.88 -24.15
CA PRO A 406 7.80 22.68 -24.55
C PRO A 406 8.31 21.26 -24.26
N PRO A 407 9.22 20.73 -25.10
CA PRO A 407 9.87 19.44 -24.86
C PRO A 407 10.58 19.42 -23.51
N PHE A 408 10.63 18.26 -22.86
CA PHE A 408 11.14 18.15 -21.48
C PHE A 408 12.64 18.51 -21.35
N SER A 409 13.36 18.51 -22.48
CA SER A 409 14.74 18.99 -22.63
C SER A 409 14.89 20.51 -22.49
N GLN A 410 13.87 21.30 -22.82
CA GLN A 410 13.86 22.77 -22.73
C GLN A 410 13.27 23.29 -21.41
N GLN A 411 12.69 22.41 -20.58
CA GLN A 411 12.07 22.79 -19.31
C GLN A 411 13.11 22.99 -18.20
N GLU A 412 13.34 24.25 -17.80
CA GLU A 412 14.25 24.69 -16.72
C GLU A 412 13.71 24.40 -15.30
N VAL A 413 13.35 23.14 -15.03
CA VAL A 413 12.92 22.69 -13.70
C VAL A 413 13.99 21.80 -13.07
N SER A 414 14.28 22.04 -11.79
CA SER A 414 15.20 21.23 -10.99
C SER A 414 14.82 19.74 -11.01
N VAL A 415 15.83 18.89 -11.18
CA VAL A 415 15.71 17.42 -11.17
C VAL A 415 14.99 16.94 -9.90
N GLN A 416 15.33 17.51 -8.75
CA GLN A 416 14.71 17.17 -7.46
C GLN A 416 13.21 17.48 -7.44
N HIS A 417 12.79 18.64 -7.97
CA HIS A 417 11.39 19.03 -8.01
C HIS A 417 10.56 18.12 -8.93
N VAL A 418 11.11 17.74 -10.10
CA VAL A 418 10.48 16.74 -10.98
C VAL A 418 10.33 15.39 -10.26
N ALA A 419 11.38 14.92 -9.57
CA ALA A 419 11.34 13.67 -8.81
C ALA A 419 10.29 13.72 -7.67
N GLN A 420 10.13 14.86 -6.98
CA GLN A 420 9.10 15.06 -5.95
C GLN A 420 7.69 14.99 -6.56
N GLN A 421 7.43 15.67 -7.67
CA GLN A 421 6.10 15.64 -8.30
C GLN A 421 5.75 14.27 -8.91
N LEU A 422 6.71 13.57 -9.53
CA LEU A 422 6.50 12.18 -9.97
C LEU A 422 6.22 11.25 -8.77
N THR A 423 6.89 11.47 -7.63
CA THR A 423 6.65 10.72 -6.39
C THR A 423 5.23 10.96 -5.85
N LEU A 424 4.74 12.20 -5.87
CA LEU A 424 3.35 12.52 -5.47
C LEU A 424 2.31 11.88 -6.40
N LEU A 425 2.51 11.93 -7.72
CA LEU A 425 1.62 11.29 -8.71
C LEU A 425 1.59 9.77 -8.52
N GLN A 426 2.75 9.14 -8.31
CA GLN A 426 2.86 7.70 -8.07
C GLN A 426 2.23 7.31 -6.72
N GLN A 427 2.35 8.14 -5.69
CA GLN A 427 1.70 7.96 -4.39
C GLN A 427 0.17 7.99 -4.50
N GLU A 428 -0.39 8.97 -5.23
CA GLU A 428 -1.84 9.11 -5.37
C GLU A 428 -2.49 7.84 -5.94
N ILE A 429 -1.85 7.22 -6.94
CA ILE A 429 -2.35 5.98 -7.55
C ILE A 429 -2.18 4.79 -6.59
N PHE A 430 -1.06 4.72 -5.86
CA PHE A 430 -0.77 3.63 -4.92
C PHE A 430 -1.68 3.63 -3.68
N GLN A 431 -2.11 4.80 -3.21
CA GLN A 431 -3.02 4.94 -2.05
C GLN A 431 -4.42 4.34 -2.28
N GLY A 432 -4.84 4.12 -3.53
CA GLY A 432 -6.10 3.43 -3.85
C GLY A 432 -6.03 1.91 -3.78
N CYS A 433 -4.85 1.32 -3.57
CA CYS A 433 -4.65 -0.13 -3.66
C CYS A 433 -4.95 -0.87 -2.37
N HIS A 434 -5.46 -2.09 -2.49
CA HIS A 434 -5.66 -3.04 -1.40
C HIS A 434 -4.78 -4.28 -1.66
N PRO A 435 -4.21 -4.94 -0.63
CA PRO A 435 -3.40 -6.16 -0.74
C PRO A 435 -3.95 -7.19 -1.74
N VAL A 436 -5.27 -7.44 -1.70
CA VAL A 436 -5.98 -8.40 -2.55
C VAL A 436 -5.86 -8.10 -4.05
N HIS A 437 -5.64 -6.85 -4.47
CA HIS A 437 -5.49 -6.50 -5.89
C HIS A 437 -4.25 -7.13 -6.54
N PHE A 438 -3.26 -7.56 -5.74
CA PHE A 438 -2.04 -8.22 -6.23
C PHE A 438 -2.20 -9.73 -6.47
N LEU A 439 -3.27 -10.34 -5.95
CA LEU A 439 -3.51 -11.79 -6.04
C LEU A 439 -3.98 -12.24 -7.42
N ASN A 440 -3.60 -13.46 -7.79
CA ASN A 440 -3.88 -14.10 -9.07
C ASN A 440 -3.50 -13.23 -10.28
N SER A 441 -2.49 -12.37 -10.14
CA SER A 441 -2.18 -11.35 -11.14
C SER A 441 -1.78 -11.93 -12.51
N ARG A 442 -1.24 -13.15 -12.59
CA ARG A 442 -1.04 -13.87 -13.86
C ARG A 442 -2.34 -14.15 -14.60
N ILE A 443 -3.41 -14.50 -13.88
CA ILE A 443 -4.74 -14.77 -14.43
C ILE A 443 -5.37 -13.46 -14.93
N GLN A 444 -5.08 -12.34 -14.26
CA GLN A 444 -5.41 -10.98 -14.72
C GLN A 444 -4.54 -10.50 -15.91
N GLY A 445 -3.68 -11.35 -16.48
CA GLY A 445 -2.83 -11.02 -17.63
C GLY A 445 -1.51 -10.33 -17.31
N VAL A 446 -1.17 -10.12 -16.02
CA VAL A 446 0.12 -9.54 -15.61
C VAL A 446 1.23 -10.56 -15.84
N ARG A 447 1.94 -10.42 -16.96
CA ARG A 447 3.13 -11.20 -17.30
C ARG A 447 4.39 -10.37 -17.07
N ASP A 448 5.46 -11.04 -16.63
CA ASP A 448 6.78 -10.43 -16.61
C ASP A 448 7.24 -10.20 -18.06
N LYS A 449 7.35 -8.92 -18.46
CA LYS A 449 7.78 -8.51 -19.81
C LYS A 449 9.31 -8.65 -19.95
N VAL A 450 9.82 -9.87 -19.78
CA VAL A 450 11.23 -10.17 -20.03
C VAL A 450 11.50 -10.11 -21.53
N LEU A 451 12.05 -8.97 -21.96
CA LEU A 451 12.78 -8.69 -23.21
C LEU A 451 12.66 -9.77 -24.32
N SER A 452 11.50 -9.85 -24.97
CA SER A 452 11.33 -10.60 -26.22
C SER A 452 10.12 -10.09 -27.02
N PRO A 453 10.33 -9.25 -28.06
CA PRO A 453 9.26 -8.75 -28.90
C PRO A 453 8.91 -9.77 -30.00
N ASN A 454 8.31 -10.90 -29.62
CA ASN A 454 7.60 -11.76 -30.55
C ASN A 454 6.12 -11.81 -30.15
N LYS A 455 5.30 -11.02 -30.86
CA LYS A 455 3.90 -11.42 -31.09
C LYS A 455 3.94 -12.76 -31.83
N ASP A 456 2.98 -13.63 -31.53
CA ASP A 456 2.78 -14.99 -32.08
C ASP A 456 3.49 -16.15 -31.34
N VAL A 457 3.01 -16.41 -30.11
CA VAL A 457 2.93 -17.78 -29.57
C VAL A 457 1.52 -18.02 -29.02
N SER A 458 0.93 -19.16 -29.38
CA SER A 458 -0.44 -19.55 -29.05
C SER A 458 -0.66 -19.80 -27.55
N TRP A 459 -1.93 -19.70 -27.13
CA TRP A 459 -2.37 -19.99 -25.77
C TRP A 459 -2.03 -21.44 -25.35
N PRO A 460 -1.35 -21.66 -24.21
CA PRO A 460 -1.28 -22.97 -23.59
C PRO A 460 -2.67 -23.36 -23.07
N VAL A 461 -3.15 -24.55 -23.45
CA VAL A 461 -4.38 -25.14 -22.91
C VAL A 461 -4.20 -25.35 -21.39
N PRO A 462 -5.16 -24.95 -20.54
CA PRO A 462 -5.04 -25.14 -19.10
C PRO A 462 -5.10 -26.64 -18.73
N PRO A 463 -4.30 -27.11 -17.75
CA PRO A 463 -4.39 -28.48 -17.27
C PRO A 463 -5.74 -28.71 -16.57
N ALA A 464 -6.40 -29.83 -16.88
CA ALA A 464 -7.66 -30.20 -16.27
C ALA A 464 -7.45 -30.64 -14.81
N GLY A 465 -7.76 -29.77 -13.85
CA GLY A 465 -7.72 -30.10 -12.42
C GLY A 465 -7.80 -28.88 -11.50
N GLY A 466 -8.99 -28.63 -10.95
CA GLY A 466 -9.24 -27.54 -10.00
C GLY A 466 -9.87 -26.29 -10.64
N ARG A 467 -11.19 -26.10 -10.44
CA ARG A 467 -11.87 -24.85 -10.80
C ARG A 467 -11.34 -23.71 -9.91
N ALA A 468 -10.58 -22.78 -10.50
CA ALA A 468 -10.43 -21.46 -9.92
C ALA A 468 -11.78 -20.72 -10.07
N VAL A 469 -12.40 -20.35 -8.94
CA VAL A 469 -13.77 -19.79 -8.87
C VAL A 469 -13.76 -18.27 -9.18
N LEU A 470 -13.05 -17.87 -10.24
CA LEU A 470 -12.91 -16.47 -10.69
C LEU A 470 -13.08 -16.34 -12.22
N ALA A 471 -13.89 -17.21 -12.82
CA ALA A 471 -14.38 -17.02 -14.20
C ALA A 471 -15.73 -16.30 -14.17
N GLN A 472 -15.84 -15.21 -14.95
CA GLN A 472 -16.97 -14.27 -15.04
C GLN A 472 -17.13 -13.35 -13.79
N GLU A 473 -17.41 -12.04 -13.91
CA GLU A 473 -17.79 -11.26 -15.10
C GLU A 473 -17.45 -9.75 -14.91
N GLY A 474 -17.18 -9.05 -16.02
CA GLY A 474 -17.02 -7.58 -16.04
C GLY A 474 -15.57 -7.07 -16.03
N THR A 475 -15.16 -6.46 -17.14
CA THR A 475 -13.90 -5.71 -17.26
C THR A 475 -13.96 -4.40 -16.48
N ALA A 476 -13.59 -4.45 -15.20
CA ALA A 476 -13.18 -3.28 -14.45
C ALA A 476 -11.64 -3.30 -14.36
N ASP A 477 -10.97 -2.25 -14.87
CA ASP A 477 -9.51 -2.12 -14.75
C ASP A 477 -9.10 -2.28 -13.29
N SER A 478 -8.30 -3.31 -12.99
CA SER A 478 -7.89 -3.55 -11.61
C SER A 478 -6.95 -2.42 -11.15
N PHE A 479 -6.96 -2.09 -9.86
CA PHE A 479 -6.05 -1.07 -9.32
C PHE A 479 -4.57 -1.42 -9.58
N LEU A 480 -4.25 -2.72 -9.60
CA LEU A 480 -2.96 -3.21 -10.06
C LEU A 480 -2.72 -2.88 -11.54
N GLN A 481 -3.66 -3.17 -12.43
CA GLN A 481 -3.55 -2.82 -13.85
C GLN A 481 -3.33 -1.31 -14.04
N ARG A 482 -4.04 -0.45 -13.30
CA ARG A 482 -3.81 1.02 -13.32
C ARG A 482 -2.39 1.40 -12.90
N LEU A 483 -1.83 0.77 -11.86
CA LEU A 483 -0.43 0.96 -11.45
C LEU A 483 0.56 0.51 -12.54
N LEU A 484 0.32 -0.65 -13.15
CA LEU A 484 1.20 -1.21 -14.17
C LEU A 484 1.15 -0.38 -15.47
N THR A 485 -0.03 0.05 -15.90
CA THR A 485 -0.23 0.96 -17.05
C THR A 485 0.42 2.32 -16.79
N HIS A 486 0.32 2.88 -15.58
CA HIS A 486 1.04 4.11 -15.23
C HIS A 486 2.56 3.92 -15.33
N ALA A 487 3.10 2.83 -14.76
CA ALA A 487 4.52 2.52 -14.81
C ALA A 487 5.03 2.31 -16.24
N ASP A 488 4.27 1.61 -17.09
CA ASP A 488 4.59 1.44 -18.52
C ASP A 488 4.49 2.79 -19.27
N SER A 489 3.51 3.64 -18.94
CA SER A 489 3.36 4.98 -19.56
C SER A 489 4.54 5.91 -19.23
N VAL A 490 4.99 5.93 -17.97
CA VAL A 490 6.19 6.68 -17.55
C VAL A 490 7.44 6.11 -18.25
N THR A 491 7.55 4.79 -18.33
CA THR A 491 8.68 4.11 -19.01
C THR A 491 8.75 4.48 -20.50
N ASN A 492 7.61 4.46 -21.20
CA ASN A 492 7.51 4.80 -22.61
C ASN A 492 7.74 6.30 -22.85
N TRP A 493 7.17 7.17 -22.00
CA TRP A 493 7.40 8.62 -22.03
C TRP A 493 8.90 8.96 -21.99
N ILE A 494 9.63 8.46 -20.98
CA ILE A 494 11.07 8.70 -20.82
C ILE A 494 11.83 8.21 -22.06
N SER A 495 11.51 7.01 -22.55
CA SER A 495 12.16 6.43 -23.73
C SER A 495 11.94 7.27 -24.99
N ALA A 496 10.70 7.73 -25.21
CA ALA A 496 10.31 8.54 -26.35
C ALA A 496 10.97 9.94 -26.33
N GLU A 497 10.97 10.65 -25.18
CA GLU A 497 11.61 11.97 -25.05
C GLU A 497 13.11 11.93 -25.40
N ILE A 498 13.80 10.85 -25.03
CA ILE A 498 15.22 10.67 -25.36
C ILE A 498 15.39 10.42 -26.87
N VAL A 499 14.58 9.55 -27.48
CA VAL A 499 14.69 9.21 -28.91
C VAL A 499 14.26 10.37 -29.84
N ILE A 500 13.28 11.18 -29.43
CA ILE A 500 12.77 12.34 -30.18
C ILE A 500 13.81 13.48 -30.27
N CYS A 501 14.79 13.56 -29.37
CA CYS A 501 15.78 14.64 -29.38
C CYS A 501 16.62 14.73 -30.67
N ASP A 502 16.63 15.92 -31.29
CA ASP A 502 17.31 16.21 -32.57
C ASP A 502 18.86 16.19 -32.51
N SER A 503 19.46 16.04 -31.32
CA SER A 503 20.91 16.02 -31.19
C SER A 503 21.42 15.11 -30.08
N VAL A 504 22.56 14.47 -30.33
CA VAL A 504 23.31 13.65 -29.37
C VAL A 504 23.65 14.41 -28.08
N LYS A 505 23.84 15.73 -28.14
CA LYS A 505 24.09 16.58 -26.96
C LYS A 505 22.82 16.72 -26.10
N SER A 506 21.67 16.96 -26.74
CA SER A 506 20.36 17.01 -26.06
C SER A 506 19.99 15.66 -25.44
N GLN A 507 20.26 14.57 -26.17
CA GLN A 507 20.11 13.20 -25.67
C GLN A 507 20.97 12.93 -24.43
N ALA A 508 22.26 13.27 -24.45
CA ALA A 508 23.15 13.09 -23.31
C ALA A 508 22.71 13.93 -22.08
N ALA A 509 22.19 15.14 -22.32
CA ALA A 509 21.60 15.96 -21.27
C ALA A 509 20.34 15.34 -20.67
N LEU A 510 19.42 14.79 -21.48
CA LEU A 510 18.24 14.09 -20.98
C LEU A 510 18.58 12.78 -20.25
N LEU A 511 19.50 11.96 -20.78
CA LEU A 511 20.00 10.76 -20.10
C LEU A 511 20.54 11.09 -18.71
N THR A 512 21.33 12.17 -18.61
CA THR A 512 21.84 12.69 -17.33
C THR A 512 20.70 13.16 -16.42
N LYS A 513 19.74 13.94 -16.94
CA LYS A 513 18.58 14.46 -16.19
C LYS A 513 17.75 13.30 -15.61
N TYR A 514 17.43 12.29 -16.41
CA TYR A 514 16.65 11.13 -15.97
C TYR A 514 17.40 10.23 -14.98
N LEU A 515 18.72 10.02 -15.14
CA LEU A 515 19.51 9.25 -14.16
C LEU A 515 19.53 9.94 -12.78
N TRP A 516 19.64 11.26 -12.73
CA TRP A 516 19.50 12.00 -11.47
C TRP A 516 18.08 11.94 -10.88
N ILE A 517 17.02 11.97 -11.71
CA ILE A 517 15.64 11.73 -11.24
C ILE A 517 15.53 10.33 -10.62
N GLY A 518 16.07 9.30 -11.30
CA GLY A 518 16.10 7.94 -10.81
C GLY A 518 16.86 7.80 -9.48
N LYS A 519 18.01 8.48 -9.34
CA LYS A 519 18.78 8.50 -8.10
C LYS A 519 17.99 9.10 -6.94
N HIS A 520 17.41 10.30 -7.10
CA HIS A 520 16.63 10.92 -6.04
C HIS A 520 15.39 10.10 -5.68
N CYS A 521 14.72 9.47 -6.66
CA CYS A 521 13.63 8.55 -6.37
C CYS A 521 14.11 7.35 -5.53
N TYR A 522 15.27 6.77 -5.83
CA TYR A 522 15.87 5.70 -5.02
C TYR A 522 16.25 6.17 -3.60
N GLU A 523 16.96 7.28 -3.47
CA GLU A 523 17.36 7.89 -2.18
C GLU A 523 16.14 8.17 -1.28
N TRP A 524 15.01 8.57 -1.88
CA TRP A 524 13.74 8.82 -1.18
C TRP A 524 12.83 7.59 -1.08
N ARG A 525 13.30 6.37 -1.39
CA ARG A 525 12.53 5.11 -1.35
C ARG A 525 11.30 5.06 -2.27
N ASN A 526 11.25 5.90 -3.31
CA ASN A 526 10.35 5.74 -4.45
C ASN A 526 10.97 4.76 -5.47
N PHE A 527 10.95 3.48 -5.10
CA PHE A 527 11.43 2.39 -5.93
C PHE A 527 10.58 2.20 -7.19
N ALA A 528 9.28 2.56 -7.14
CA ALA A 528 8.40 2.53 -8.30
C ALA A 528 8.93 3.39 -9.46
N THR A 529 9.14 4.69 -9.25
CA THR A 529 9.65 5.58 -10.31
C THR A 529 11.12 5.32 -10.63
N ALA A 530 11.95 4.94 -9.65
CA ALA A 530 13.35 4.56 -9.92
C ALA A 530 13.44 3.36 -10.90
N MET A 531 12.58 2.35 -10.74
CA MET A 531 12.52 1.20 -11.65
C MET A 531 11.91 1.54 -13.02
N GLN A 532 10.99 2.52 -13.10
CA GLN A 532 10.45 3.02 -14.38
C GLN A 532 11.53 3.75 -15.19
N VAL A 533 12.32 4.61 -14.54
CA VAL A 533 13.49 5.28 -15.13
C VAL A 533 14.49 4.23 -15.64
N LEU A 534 14.88 3.26 -14.80
CA LEU A 534 15.82 2.21 -15.20
C LEU A 534 15.30 1.41 -16.41
N ARG A 535 14.04 0.97 -16.40
CA ARG A 535 13.43 0.23 -17.52
C ARG A 535 13.41 1.04 -18.83
N ALA A 536 13.25 2.37 -18.76
CA ALA A 536 13.26 3.23 -19.94
C ALA A 536 14.67 3.34 -20.53
N LEU A 537 15.67 3.52 -19.67
CA LEU A 537 17.09 3.59 -20.07
C LEU A 537 17.62 2.24 -20.57
N GLU A 538 17.06 1.13 -20.09
CA GLU A 538 17.37 -0.23 -20.55
C GLU A 538 16.62 -0.65 -21.82
N ASN A 539 15.72 0.18 -22.35
CA ASN A 539 15.07 -0.05 -23.64
C ASN A 539 16.11 -0.26 -24.75
N VAL A 540 15.90 -1.27 -25.59
CA VAL A 540 16.85 -1.71 -26.62
C VAL A 540 17.29 -0.57 -27.55
N ILE A 541 16.38 0.33 -27.91
CA ILE A 541 16.66 1.48 -28.78
C ILE A 541 17.47 2.54 -28.02
N VAL A 542 17.03 2.88 -26.81
CA VAL A 542 17.70 3.88 -25.96
C VAL A 542 19.14 3.45 -25.67
N ARG A 543 19.38 2.16 -25.38
CA ARG A 543 20.72 1.58 -25.18
C ARG A 543 21.65 1.66 -26.41
N GLN A 544 21.11 1.78 -27.62
CA GLN A 544 21.89 1.84 -28.86
C GLN A 544 22.31 3.27 -29.25
N LEU A 545 21.80 4.30 -28.58
CA LEU A 545 22.10 5.70 -28.89
C LEU A 545 23.60 6.03 -28.72
N PRO A 546 24.19 6.88 -29.59
CA PRO A 546 25.58 7.31 -29.45
C PRO A 546 25.80 8.19 -28.20
N ALA A 547 24.73 8.79 -27.67
CA ALA A 547 24.75 9.72 -26.53
C ALA A 547 25.39 9.14 -25.26
N TRP A 548 25.31 7.82 -25.03
CA TRP A 548 25.96 7.15 -23.90
C TRP A 548 27.47 7.43 -23.82
N LYS A 549 28.15 7.62 -24.96
CA LYS A 549 29.60 7.92 -25.01
C LYS A 549 29.98 9.30 -24.46
N HIS A 550 28.99 10.18 -24.27
CA HIS A 550 29.17 11.55 -23.80
C HIS A 550 28.82 11.72 -22.31
N LEU A 551 28.43 10.64 -21.63
CA LEU A 551 28.16 10.65 -20.19
C LEU A 551 29.46 10.49 -19.38
N THR A 552 29.49 11.05 -18.17
CA THR A 552 30.65 10.95 -17.27
C THR A 552 30.58 9.68 -16.40
N SER A 553 31.71 9.26 -15.82
CA SER A 553 31.78 8.07 -14.94
C SER A 553 30.71 8.09 -13.85
N LYS A 554 30.57 9.23 -13.16
CA LYS A 554 29.55 9.47 -12.11
C LYS A 554 28.12 9.17 -12.56
N ILE A 555 27.80 9.33 -13.84
CA ILE A 555 26.46 9.06 -14.38
C ILE A 555 26.28 7.58 -14.72
N PHE A 556 27.35 6.89 -15.14
CA PHE A 556 27.34 5.42 -15.28
C PHE A 556 27.26 4.72 -13.91
N GLU A 557 27.97 5.23 -12.90
CA GLU A 557 27.90 4.72 -11.51
C GLU A 557 26.45 4.70 -10.99
N ILE A 558 25.66 5.76 -11.26
CA ILE A 558 24.24 5.82 -10.92
C ILE A 558 23.41 4.75 -11.65
N LEU A 559 23.73 4.46 -12.91
CA LEU A 559 23.04 3.41 -13.68
C LEU A 559 23.32 2.01 -13.11
N GLU A 560 24.57 1.73 -12.73
CA GLU A 560 24.92 0.45 -12.10
C GLU A 560 24.34 0.35 -10.67
N GLU A 561 24.30 1.45 -9.91
CA GLU A 561 23.61 1.54 -8.60
C GLU A 561 22.13 1.17 -8.74
N LEU A 562 21.42 1.75 -9.72
CA LEU A 562 20.02 1.41 -9.99
C LEU A 562 19.83 -0.05 -10.44
N ARG A 563 20.77 -0.64 -11.18
CA ARG A 563 20.73 -2.08 -11.52
C ARG A 563 20.93 -2.98 -10.31
N ALA A 564 21.89 -2.65 -9.44
CA ALA A 564 22.12 -3.39 -8.19
C ALA A 564 20.86 -3.35 -7.31
N VAL A 565 20.20 -2.20 -7.22
CA VAL A 565 18.89 -2.06 -6.55
C VAL A 565 17.82 -2.93 -7.20
N GLN A 566 17.73 -2.99 -8.55
CA GLN A 566 16.78 -3.89 -9.22
C GLN A 566 17.02 -5.37 -8.86
N VAL A 567 18.27 -5.81 -8.79
CA VAL A 567 18.62 -7.19 -8.41
C VAL A 567 18.23 -7.46 -6.96
N PHE A 568 18.60 -6.57 -6.03
CA PHE A 568 18.26 -6.67 -4.61
C PHE A 568 16.75 -6.73 -4.37
N LEU A 569 15.97 -5.85 -5.01
CA LEU A 569 14.51 -5.85 -4.91
C LEU A 569 13.87 -7.13 -5.46
N LYS A 570 14.54 -7.82 -6.39
CA LYS A 570 14.07 -9.08 -6.99
C LYS A 570 14.52 -10.33 -6.23
N SER A 571 15.54 -10.26 -5.37
CA SER A 571 16.08 -11.43 -4.67
C SER A 571 15.35 -11.79 -3.38
N ASP A 572 14.70 -10.82 -2.73
CA ASP A 572 14.03 -10.98 -1.43
C ASP A 572 12.68 -10.26 -1.48
N ASP A 573 11.61 -10.98 -1.13
CA ASP A 573 10.23 -10.51 -1.16
C ASP A 573 9.88 -9.58 0.01
N LEU A 574 10.71 -9.55 1.06
CA LEU A 574 10.55 -8.74 2.27
C LEU A 574 11.66 -7.69 2.44
N CYS A 575 12.57 -7.53 1.48
CA CYS A 575 13.75 -6.64 1.57
C CYS A 575 13.42 -5.19 1.96
N LEU A 576 12.24 -4.69 1.57
CA LEU A 576 11.78 -3.33 1.88
C LEU A 576 11.26 -3.15 3.32
N MET A 577 10.98 -4.26 4.01
CA MET A 577 10.50 -4.35 5.39
C MET A 577 11.63 -4.57 6.42
N GLY A 578 12.87 -4.72 5.96
CA GLY A 578 14.03 -4.98 6.81
C GLY A 578 14.35 -3.82 7.77
N GLY A 579 14.62 -4.16 9.03
CA GLY A 579 15.04 -3.23 10.09
C GLY A 579 13.97 -3.03 11.16
N GLN A 580 14.21 -3.58 12.35
CA GLN A 580 13.26 -3.62 13.49
C GLN A 580 12.76 -2.23 13.94
N HIS A 581 13.49 -1.17 13.58
CA HIS A 581 13.13 0.23 13.83
C HIS A 581 13.35 1.13 12.60
N THR A 582 13.13 0.65 11.37
CA THR A 582 12.98 1.59 10.24
C THR A 582 11.74 2.44 10.47
N GLN A 583 11.98 3.63 11.03
CA GLN A 583 11.01 4.70 11.18
C GLN A 583 10.16 4.82 9.91
N ARG A 584 8.88 5.19 10.11
CA ARG A 584 7.81 5.49 9.14
C ARG A 584 8.24 6.38 7.95
N ARG A 585 9.17 5.89 7.14
CA ARG A 585 9.71 6.57 5.96
C ARG A 585 8.79 6.20 4.79
N PRO A 586 8.20 7.20 4.12
CA PRO A 586 7.36 6.94 2.97
C PRO A 586 8.15 6.13 1.94
N THR A 587 7.49 5.12 1.37
CA THR A 587 8.10 4.14 0.48
C THR A 587 7.10 3.81 -0.62
N LEU A 588 7.51 3.78 -1.88
CA LEU A 588 6.67 3.33 -2.99
C LEU A 588 7.31 2.10 -3.64
N PRO A 589 6.78 0.88 -3.41
CA PRO A 589 7.32 -0.33 -4.01
C PRO A 589 7.05 -0.37 -5.51
N SER A 590 7.94 -0.99 -6.28
CA SER A 590 7.66 -1.30 -7.68
C SER A 590 6.54 -2.34 -7.77
N ALA A 591 5.36 -1.92 -8.26
CA ALA A 591 4.19 -2.79 -8.39
C ALA A 591 4.47 -4.04 -9.25
N HIS A 592 5.37 -3.93 -10.24
CA HIS A 592 5.83 -5.06 -11.04
C HIS A 592 6.61 -6.09 -10.22
N ILE A 593 7.52 -5.64 -9.35
CA ILE A 593 8.36 -6.52 -8.52
C ILE A 593 7.51 -7.14 -7.39
N LEU A 594 6.63 -6.36 -6.76
CA LEU A 594 5.71 -6.87 -5.74
C LEU A 594 4.75 -7.92 -6.32
N ALA A 595 4.19 -7.67 -7.51
CA ALA A 595 3.39 -8.67 -8.22
C ALA A 595 4.21 -9.92 -8.57
N MET A 596 5.45 -9.77 -9.06
CA MET A 596 6.35 -10.89 -9.36
C MET A 596 6.58 -11.79 -8.13
N HIS A 597 6.83 -11.22 -6.94
CA HIS A 597 7.00 -11.96 -5.69
C HIS A 597 5.74 -12.73 -5.28
N VAL A 598 4.57 -12.07 -5.32
CA VAL A 598 3.28 -12.74 -5.08
C VAL A 598 3.07 -13.89 -6.06
N GLN A 599 3.36 -13.68 -7.35
CA GLN A 599 3.24 -14.70 -8.38
C GLN A 599 4.21 -15.88 -8.21
N GLN A 600 5.42 -15.64 -7.66
CA GLN A 600 6.36 -16.73 -7.32
C GLN A 600 5.78 -17.59 -6.19
N LEU A 601 5.24 -16.95 -5.14
CA LEU A 601 4.55 -17.66 -4.06
C LEU A 601 3.26 -18.36 -4.53
N GLU A 602 2.58 -17.88 -5.58
CA GLU A 602 1.39 -18.52 -6.15
C GLU A 602 1.69 -19.82 -6.92
N ILE A 603 2.93 -20.06 -7.38
CA ILE A 603 3.29 -21.25 -8.16
C ILE A 603 3.03 -22.56 -7.38
N GLY A 604 2.61 -23.60 -8.10
CA GLY A 604 2.34 -24.93 -7.56
C GLY A 604 1.00 -25.07 -6.83
N ALA A 605 0.61 -26.30 -6.49
CA ALA A 605 -0.69 -26.58 -5.89
C ALA A 605 -0.88 -25.93 -4.51
N PHE A 606 -2.00 -25.24 -4.31
CA PHE A 606 -2.45 -24.71 -3.02
C PHE A 606 -2.94 -25.80 -2.06
N THR A 607 -3.39 -26.94 -2.59
CA THR A 607 -3.85 -28.08 -1.82
C THR A 607 -2.79 -29.18 -1.71
N LEU A 608 -2.95 -30.03 -0.69
CA LEU A 608 -2.32 -31.34 -0.55
C LEU A 608 -3.08 -32.39 -1.38
N THR A 609 -2.53 -33.59 -1.50
CA THR A 609 -3.20 -34.75 -2.15
C THR A 609 -4.50 -35.14 -1.46
N THR A 610 -4.66 -34.79 -0.18
CA THR A 610 -5.90 -34.97 0.62
C THR A 610 -6.99 -33.94 0.29
N GLY A 611 -6.71 -32.93 -0.54
CA GLY A 611 -7.60 -31.79 -0.79
C GLY A 611 -7.50 -30.65 0.24
N ALA A 612 -6.82 -30.85 1.38
CA ALA A 612 -6.61 -29.80 2.37
C ALA A 612 -5.69 -28.68 1.84
N TYR A 613 -6.02 -27.42 2.14
CA TYR A 613 -5.28 -26.22 1.74
C TYR A 613 -4.03 -26.04 2.61
N LYS A 614 -2.90 -25.73 1.98
CA LYS A 614 -1.59 -25.48 2.63
C LYS A 614 -1.57 -24.09 3.27
N TRP A 615 -1.82 -24.02 4.58
CA TRP A 615 -1.87 -22.77 5.31
C TRP A 615 -0.56 -21.98 5.25
N ASN A 616 0.61 -22.64 5.34
CA ASN A 616 1.91 -21.96 5.22
C ASN A 616 2.04 -21.13 3.92
N LYS A 617 1.53 -21.67 2.80
CA LYS A 617 1.58 -20.97 1.49
C LYS A 617 0.70 -19.71 1.52
N LEU A 618 -0.52 -19.83 2.06
CA LEU A 618 -1.44 -18.71 2.23
C LEU A 618 -0.87 -17.66 3.19
N ARG A 619 -0.29 -18.09 4.32
CA ARG A 619 0.38 -17.22 5.30
C ARG A 619 1.52 -16.42 4.66
N SER A 620 2.40 -17.04 3.88
CA SER A 620 3.48 -16.32 3.17
C SER A 620 2.95 -15.30 2.17
N ILE A 621 1.94 -15.67 1.35
CA ILE A 621 1.30 -14.73 0.42
C ILE A 621 0.70 -13.55 1.18
N ALA A 622 -0.01 -13.81 2.29
CA ALA A 622 -0.61 -12.77 3.13
C ALA A 622 0.43 -11.79 3.67
N LYS A 623 1.60 -12.27 4.14
CA LYS A 623 2.72 -11.43 4.58
C LYS A 623 3.24 -10.54 3.45
N VAL A 624 3.42 -11.08 2.24
CA VAL A 624 3.92 -10.28 1.11
C VAL A 624 2.92 -9.20 0.71
N VAL A 625 1.62 -9.52 0.58
CA VAL A 625 0.62 -8.51 0.18
C VAL A 625 0.31 -7.49 1.28
N SER A 626 0.46 -7.83 2.56
CA SER A 626 0.22 -6.87 3.66
C SER A 626 1.19 -5.68 3.64
N GLN A 627 2.34 -5.81 3.00
CA GLN A 627 3.28 -4.71 2.74
C GLN A 627 2.62 -3.53 2.02
N VAL A 628 1.59 -3.75 1.20
CA VAL A 628 0.86 -2.68 0.50
C VAL A 628 0.31 -1.66 1.49
N HIS A 629 -0.32 -2.12 2.58
CA HIS A 629 -0.83 -1.24 3.63
C HIS A 629 0.28 -0.67 4.51
N ALA A 630 1.35 -1.42 4.77
CA ALA A 630 2.53 -0.91 5.49
C ALA A 630 3.11 0.33 4.80
N PHE A 631 3.29 0.28 3.49
CA PHE A 631 3.82 1.39 2.69
C PHE A 631 2.80 2.53 2.47
N GLN A 632 1.53 2.33 2.77
CA GLN A 632 0.51 3.38 2.70
C GLN A 632 0.42 4.24 3.98
N GLU A 633 0.91 3.76 5.13
CA GLU A 633 0.82 4.50 6.40
C GLU A 633 1.61 5.83 6.41
N ALA A 634 2.74 5.86 5.71
CA ALA A 634 3.64 7.01 5.66
C ALA A 634 3.54 7.70 4.30
N LEU A 635 3.03 8.93 4.29
CA LEU A 635 2.95 9.77 3.09
C LEU A 635 4.20 10.64 2.92
N TYR A 636 4.58 10.90 1.67
CA TYR A 636 5.60 11.88 1.31
C TYR A 636 5.13 13.30 1.66
N PRO A 637 5.87 14.08 2.47
CA PRO A 637 5.48 15.42 2.91
C PRO A 637 5.83 16.51 1.89
N TYR A 638 5.78 16.21 0.59
CA TYR A 638 6.08 17.18 -0.47
C TYR A 638 4.84 18.01 -0.82
N LYS A 639 5.06 19.28 -1.20
CA LYS A 639 3.98 20.16 -1.66
C LYS A 639 3.65 19.86 -3.14
N PRO A 640 2.36 19.69 -3.49
CA PRO A 640 1.96 19.45 -4.88
C PRO A 640 2.08 20.75 -5.69
N ASP A 641 2.89 20.72 -6.75
CA ASP A 641 2.94 21.74 -7.78
C ASP A 641 1.97 21.33 -8.90
N ARG A 642 0.82 22.02 -8.97
CA ARG A 642 -0.28 21.61 -9.87
C ARG A 642 0.02 21.87 -11.33
N ASP A 643 0.78 22.91 -11.65
CA ASP A 643 1.13 23.26 -13.02
C ASP A 643 2.16 22.27 -13.57
N LEU A 644 3.18 21.93 -12.77
CA LEU A 644 4.16 20.89 -13.13
C LEU A 644 3.51 19.49 -13.17
N GLN A 645 2.60 19.16 -12.25
CA GLN A 645 1.86 17.89 -12.31
C GLN A 645 0.98 17.79 -13.57
N ALA A 646 0.28 18.87 -13.95
CA ALA A 646 -0.53 18.90 -15.17
C ALA A 646 0.34 18.76 -16.45
N TYR A 647 1.47 19.47 -16.51
CA TYR A 647 2.46 19.32 -17.58
C TYR A 647 2.98 17.88 -17.67
N LEU A 648 3.46 17.29 -16.57
CA LEU A 648 3.97 15.93 -16.55
C LEU A 648 2.90 14.91 -16.97
N HIS A 649 1.68 15.03 -16.44
CA HIS A 649 0.56 14.16 -16.81
C HIS A 649 0.22 14.27 -18.30
N SER A 650 0.26 15.48 -18.87
CA SER A 650 0.05 15.72 -20.30
C SER A 650 1.15 15.08 -21.16
N ARG A 651 2.44 15.32 -20.84
CA ARG A 651 3.58 14.70 -21.54
C ARG A 651 3.52 13.17 -21.48
N ILE A 652 3.30 12.61 -20.30
CA ILE A 652 3.20 11.15 -20.07
C ILE A 652 2.04 10.57 -20.88
N THR A 653 0.85 11.16 -20.81
CA THR A 653 -0.34 10.67 -21.51
C THR A 653 -0.15 10.67 -23.03
N ARG A 654 0.43 11.74 -23.59
CA ARG A 654 0.69 11.83 -25.03
C ARG A 654 1.70 10.80 -25.53
N LEU A 655 2.73 10.49 -24.74
CA LEU A 655 3.82 9.59 -25.13
C LEU A 655 3.68 8.15 -24.57
N ALA A 656 2.61 7.85 -23.83
CA ALA A 656 2.37 6.55 -23.18
C ALA A 656 2.35 5.37 -24.17
N ASN A 657 1.78 5.59 -25.37
CA ASN A 657 1.55 4.57 -26.39
C ASN A 657 2.36 4.82 -27.68
N SER A 658 3.39 5.67 -27.64
CA SER A 658 4.23 5.95 -28.81
C SER A 658 5.09 4.74 -29.19
N ASP A 659 5.14 4.40 -30.47
CA ASP A 659 6.04 3.36 -30.97
C ASP A 659 7.47 3.91 -31.07
N ILE A 660 8.31 3.50 -30.12
CA ILE A 660 9.69 3.94 -30.00
C ILE A 660 10.51 3.49 -31.24
N HIS A 661 10.14 2.39 -31.92
CA HIS A 661 10.82 1.95 -33.14
C HIS A 661 10.55 2.89 -34.32
N LEU A 662 9.31 3.39 -34.46
CA LEU A 662 8.97 4.37 -35.48
C LEU A 662 9.65 5.71 -35.19
N LEU A 663 9.58 6.19 -33.94
CA LEU A 663 10.28 7.41 -33.51
C LEU A 663 11.80 7.35 -33.74
N ALA A 664 12.41 6.16 -33.64
CA ALA A 664 13.83 5.97 -33.91
C ALA A 664 14.17 6.04 -35.41
N ALA A 665 13.30 5.51 -36.26
CA ALA A 665 13.47 5.54 -37.72
C ALA A 665 13.27 6.96 -38.28
N ASP A 666 12.30 7.72 -37.76
CA ASP A 666 12.09 9.12 -38.14
C ASP A 666 13.30 10.01 -37.76
N ASN A 667 14.06 9.62 -36.72
CA ASN A 667 15.27 10.30 -36.23
C ASN A 667 16.59 9.61 -36.65
N ASP A 668 16.60 9.05 -37.86
CA ASP A 668 17.68 8.26 -38.47
C ASP A 668 19.11 8.85 -38.28
N ALA A 669 19.23 10.19 -38.31
CA ALA A 669 20.49 10.92 -38.08
C ALA A 669 21.19 10.57 -36.76
N ASN A 670 20.43 10.17 -35.73
CA ASN A 670 20.97 9.77 -34.43
C ASN A 670 21.53 8.33 -34.41
N PHE A 671 21.17 7.47 -35.36
CA PHE A 671 21.54 6.04 -35.36
C PHE A 671 22.57 5.65 -36.45
N GLN A 672 22.68 6.41 -37.53
CA GLN A 672 23.45 6.01 -38.72
C GLN A 672 24.97 5.76 -38.51
N GLN A 673 25.61 6.31 -37.47
CA GLN A 673 27.07 6.11 -37.24
C GLN A 673 27.49 4.67 -36.93
N SER A 674 26.60 3.84 -36.37
CA SER A 674 26.90 2.43 -36.06
C SER A 674 26.72 1.55 -37.30
N ASN A 675 25.56 1.69 -37.97
CA ASN A 675 25.17 0.88 -39.10
C ASN A 675 26.18 1.01 -40.25
N GLU A 676 26.55 2.23 -40.68
CA GLU A 676 27.53 2.42 -41.76
C GLU A 676 28.86 1.70 -41.51
N ARG A 677 29.37 1.69 -40.27
CA ARG A 677 30.61 0.98 -39.92
C ARG A 677 30.43 -0.53 -40.03
N GLN A 678 29.24 -1.05 -39.72
CA GLN A 678 28.92 -2.46 -39.76
C GLN A 678 28.68 -2.94 -41.21
N THR A 679 27.92 -2.19 -42.03
CA THR A 679 27.79 -2.47 -43.47
C THR A 679 29.13 -2.31 -44.19
N ARG A 680 29.94 -1.29 -43.91
CA ARG A 680 31.28 -1.16 -44.49
C ARG A 680 32.21 -2.29 -44.05
N ARG A 681 32.12 -2.79 -42.81
CA ARG A 681 32.85 -4.01 -42.40
C ARG A 681 32.38 -5.23 -43.18
N ILE A 682 31.08 -5.52 -43.21
CA ILE A 682 30.53 -6.68 -43.93
C ILE A 682 30.87 -6.61 -45.43
N HIS A 683 30.71 -5.46 -46.06
CA HIS A 683 31.06 -5.22 -47.45
C HIS A 683 32.57 -5.38 -47.70
N ASN A 684 33.44 -4.87 -46.83
CA ASN A 684 34.88 -5.07 -46.93
C ASN A 684 35.30 -6.53 -46.71
N THR A 685 34.60 -7.28 -45.86
CA THR A 685 34.82 -8.73 -45.69
C THR A 685 34.37 -9.48 -46.95
N LEU A 686 33.17 -9.20 -47.47
CA LEU A 686 32.69 -9.80 -48.74
C LEU A 686 33.63 -9.49 -49.91
N LYS A 687 34.13 -8.25 -50.00
CA LYS A 687 35.06 -7.82 -51.05
C LYS A 687 36.42 -8.51 -50.94
N ARG A 688 36.88 -8.77 -49.71
CA ARG A 688 38.11 -9.53 -49.43
C ARG A 688 37.95 -11.01 -49.77
N VAL A 689 36.80 -11.60 -49.44
CA VAL A 689 36.45 -12.98 -49.82
C VAL A 689 36.31 -13.13 -51.33
N LYS A 690 35.67 -12.18 -52.02
CA LYS A 690 35.56 -12.18 -53.49
C LYS A 690 36.93 -12.08 -54.17
N ALA A 691 37.88 -11.37 -53.57
CA ALA A 691 39.27 -11.27 -54.05
C ALA A 691 40.16 -12.48 -53.72
N THR A 692 39.69 -13.47 -52.94
CA THR A 692 40.35 -14.77 -52.77
C THR A 692 39.78 -15.88 -53.65
N PHE A 693 38.76 -15.58 -54.47
CA PHE A 693 38.16 -16.48 -55.47
C PHE A 693 38.35 -15.99 -56.92
N GLN A 694 39.29 -15.06 -57.13
CA GLN A 694 39.84 -14.66 -58.43
C GLN A 694 41.35 -14.89 -58.41
#